data_AF-A0A2S2QS65-F1
#
_entry.id   AF-A0A2S2QS65-F1
#
_cell.length_a   1.000
_cell.length_b   1.000
_cell.length_c   1.000
_cell.angle_alpha   90.00
_cell.angle_beta   90.00
_cell.angle_gamma   90.00
#
_symmetry.space_group_name_H-M   'P 1'
#
loop_
_entity.id
_entity.type
_entity.pdbx_description
1 polymer ?
#
loop_
_entity_poly.entity_id
_entity_poly.type
_entity_poly.pdbx_seq_one_letter_code
_entity_poly.pdbx_strand_id
1 'polypeptide(L)'
;HDEPQNNTKVINLKQDVENMLSEVNEIDCLNRSSSKESIADSFELISFANKMSEDLNDNSLDESKSEINFDEETIQDPVEDKIQKNDIVKKINSLQCIFTWKLKSNERNIISQILNEYGDYNLDISSPEFSLKRFIGNLIIGYELFHNGEIENGQIKILEIGKWLEELDNGSDKFYLSINTGLYHIMKGTFIHMLYASNLLEECKWLLDDIIPFNKMNCIPKASIFAIHAAVLTEYGANAQYYKKACYFANKACVLDPSSPHWFYIYAVALTKQRTFLHSYKSHPTENEINSIQHAIILSDGKDTVFNYHRILLDKDSIIRNFHDNINIKNKNMYDINLKANQKIVEMIKTVISMEPKDPLVIVGCAKILMTLPIKVRDFDLGKMYLTKAMQMAPNDVAVLNSIEKAITHYKRVSNKTYEHKKTASKQFQPSFKNKKSKIAEKLRFLVNNHKNGKDPLPDLIAMLNESNGRDKVIIMAQICSYTILFANNLRAGVEQFMVLLEEPKINNDHLIIDHFSSFGSKKFNLADLICNEIRLATNSCETPSEEMLFYFKALTKIMETFRLEMKDVDPSMKSKLIVNSSDRLTCLSAAFKSGLNLSDNNSEVDRCKNITNKSNNPKSFQNVDSKIFKAKSRVNKKNNMNTSIGKIFNFQTSIVDRTYHAKINQMKSKISKFLNSSETVEFSNYVSLGIKND
;
A
#
# COMPACT_ATOMS: atom_id res chain seq x y z
N HIS A 1 -12.79 30.56 5.52
CA HIS A 1 -14.19 30.99 5.77
C HIS A 1 -15.09 29.74 5.72
N ASP A 2 -14.59 28.58 6.22
CA ASP A 2 -15.04 27.24 5.83
C ASP A 2 -15.60 26.39 7.00
N GLU A 3 -15.56 26.91 8.22
CA GLU A 3 -16.09 26.26 9.42
C GLU A 3 -17.59 25.88 9.36
N PRO A 4 -18.52 26.70 8.83
CA PRO A 4 -19.93 26.32 8.85
C PRO A 4 -20.26 25.16 7.91
N GLN A 5 -19.54 25.01 6.78
CA GLN A 5 -19.78 23.91 5.84
C GLN A 5 -19.21 22.58 6.34
N ASN A 6 -18.09 22.60 7.08
CA ASN A 6 -17.50 21.39 7.63
C ASN A 6 -18.34 20.83 8.79
N ASN A 7 -18.86 21.71 9.66
CA ASN A 7 -19.77 21.29 10.73
C ASN A 7 -21.06 20.66 10.20
N THR A 8 -21.67 21.18 9.13
CA THR A 8 -22.86 20.55 8.52
C THR A 8 -22.56 19.16 7.97
N LYS A 9 -21.39 18.94 7.36
CA LYS A 9 -20.98 17.62 6.83
C LYS A 9 -20.80 16.60 7.95
N VAL A 10 -20.16 16.98 9.05
CA VAL A 10 -19.95 16.09 10.21
C VAL A 10 -21.28 15.75 10.87
N ILE A 11 -22.19 16.73 11.02
CA ILE A 11 -23.54 16.49 11.57
C ILE A 11 -24.31 15.50 10.70
N ASN A 12 -24.28 15.65 9.38
CA ASN A 12 -24.93 14.72 8.47
C ASN A 12 -24.33 13.30 8.56
N LEU A 13 -23.00 13.18 8.54
CA LEU A 13 -22.33 11.88 8.68
C LEU A 13 -22.66 11.20 10.01
N LYS A 14 -22.69 11.96 11.10
CA LYS A 14 -23.09 11.46 12.42
C LYS A 14 -24.52 10.91 12.38
N GLN A 15 -25.46 11.68 11.83
CA GLN A 15 -26.85 11.24 11.71
C GLN A 15 -26.97 9.99 10.83
N ASP A 16 -26.23 9.91 9.73
CA ASP A 16 -26.21 8.75 8.85
C ASP A 16 -25.67 7.50 9.58
N VAL A 17 -24.60 7.65 10.37
CA VAL A 17 -24.06 6.54 11.18
C VAL A 17 -25.01 6.13 12.29
N GLU A 18 -25.69 7.07 12.95
CA GLU A 18 -26.74 6.78 13.95
C GLU A 18 -27.91 6.02 13.32
N ASN A 19 -28.36 6.44 12.13
CA ASN A 19 -29.39 5.75 11.36
C ASN A 19 -28.91 4.33 10.98
N MET A 20 -27.68 4.18 10.48
CA MET A 20 -27.11 2.87 10.16
C MET A 20 -27.00 1.95 11.38
N LEU A 21 -26.63 2.48 12.55
CA LEU A 21 -26.57 1.70 13.79
C LEU A 21 -27.97 1.31 14.26
N SER A 22 -28.97 2.20 14.18
CA SER A 22 -30.34 1.86 14.57
C SER A 22 -30.96 0.81 13.64
N GLU A 23 -30.76 0.94 12.33
CA GLU A 23 -31.33 0.06 11.31
C GLU A 23 -30.60 -1.27 11.15
N VAL A 24 -29.30 -1.35 11.47
CA VAL A 24 -28.54 -2.59 11.29
C VAL A 24 -29.02 -3.65 12.28
N ASN A 25 -29.56 -4.72 11.73
CA ASN A 25 -30.00 -5.91 12.46
C ASN A 25 -29.17 -7.12 12.05
N GLU A 26 -29.18 -8.16 12.89
CA GLU A 26 -28.55 -9.41 12.53
C GLU A 26 -29.24 -9.98 11.27
N ILE A 27 -28.46 -10.28 10.23
CA ILE A 27 -28.98 -10.86 9.00
C ILE A 27 -29.13 -12.33 9.29
N ASP A 28 -30.38 -12.72 9.55
CA ASP A 28 -30.77 -14.04 10.01
C ASP A 28 -30.47 -15.11 8.94
N CYS A 29 -29.26 -15.66 8.99
CA CYS A 29 -28.79 -16.72 8.09
C CYS A 29 -29.15 -18.12 8.62
N LEU A 30 -29.89 -18.21 9.72
CA LEU A 30 -30.13 -19.43 10.51
C LEU A 30 -31.46 -20.13 10.20
N ASN A 31 -32.39 -19.48 9.50
CA ASN A 31 -33.69 -20.09 9.20
C ASN A 31 -33.68 -21.22 8.14
N ARG A 32 -32.52 -21.79 7.77
CA ARG A 32 -32.43 -23.11 7.12
C ARG A 32 -31.03 -23.74 7.16
N SER A 33 -30.95 -24.80 7.97
CA SER A 33 -29.98 -25.92 7.98
C SER A 33 -28.69 -25.81 8.80
N SER A 34 -28.52 -26.85 9.62
CA SER A 34 -27.45 -27.18 10.56
C SER A 34 -26.19 -27.77 9.89
N SER A 35 -25.87 -27.42 8.65
CA SER A 35 -24.78 -28.08 7.91
C SER A 35 -23.40 -27.50 8.23
N LYS A 36 -22.40 -28.39 8.26
CA LYS A 36 -20.97 -28.11 8.51
C LYS A 36 -20.32 -27.22 7.43
N GLU A 37 -21.02 -26.99 6.32
CA GLU A 37 -20.57 -26.19 5.16
C GLU A 37 -20.70 -24.67 5.40
N SER A 38 -21.61 -24.23 6.29
CA SER A 38 -21.88 -22.81 6.55
C SER A 38 -20.69 -21.99 7.07
N ILE A 39 -19.63 -22.64 7.56
CA ILE A 39 -18.49 -21.96 8.20
C ILE A 39 -17.32 -21.80 7.22
N ALA A 40 -17.10 -22.79 6.34
CA ALA A 40 -16.04 -22.73 5.35
C ALA A 40 -16.22 -21.53 4.40
N ASP A 41 -17.46 -21.30 3.97
CA ASP A 41 -17.83 -20.18 3.11
C ASP A 41 -17.67 -18.83 3.83
N SER A 42 -17.96 -18.77 5.13
CA SER A 42 -17.79 -17.52 5.91
C SER A 42 -16.33 -17.08 6.03
N PHE A 43 -15.37 -18.02 6.10
CA PHE A 43 -13.94 -17.69 6.15
C PHE A 43 -13.38 -17.23 4.82
N GLU A 44 -13.77 -17.88 3.73
CA GLU A 44 -13.38 -17.46 2.38
C GLU A 44 -13.87 -16.02 2.11
N LEU A 45 -15.06 -15.69 2.57
CA LEU A 45 -15.68 -14.36 2.43
C LEU A 45 -15.03 -13.25 3.27
N ILE A 46 -14.53 -13.56 4.47
CA ILE A 46 -13.75 -12.62 5.31
C ILE A 46 -12.43 -12.27 4.61
N SER A 47 -11.79 -13.24 3.93
CA SER A 47 -10.52 -13.01 3.23
C SER A 47 -10.67 -12.07 2.01
N PHE A 48 -11.75 -12.19 1.24
CA PHE A 48 -11.93 -11.42 -0.02
C PHE A 48 -12.44 -9.98 0.17
N ALA A 49 -12.74 -9.54 1.40
CA ALA A 49 -13.41 -8.25 1.66
C ALA A 49 -12.49 -7.12 2.15
N ASN A 50 -11.19 -7.38 2.34
CA ASN A 50 -10.18 -6.38 2.78
C ASN A 50 -9.37 -5.76 1.62
N LYS A 51 -9.92 -5.66 0.39
CA LYS A 51 -9.26 -4.91 -0.69
C LYS A 51 -9.28 -3.41 -0.36
N MET A 52 -8.12 -2.84 -0.01
CA MET A 52 -7.86 -1.41 -0.29
C MET A 52 -7.61 -1.24 -1.80
N SER A 53 -7.96 -0.04 -2.27
CA SER A 53 -7.94 0.42 -3.66
C SER A 53 -6.65 0.04 -4.40
N GLU A 54 -6.80 -0.67 -5.52
CA GLU A 54 -5.75 -0.91 -6.50
C GLU A 54 -5.58 0.38 -7.32
N ASP A 55 -4.55 1.16 -7.04
CA ASP A 55 -3.93 2.08 -8.00
C ASP A 55 -2.42 2.06 -7.77
N LEU A 56 -1.75 1.18 -8.49
CA LEU A 56 -0.29 1.17 -8.66
C LEU A 56 -0.02 0.84 -10.13
N ASN A 57 0.04 1.88 -10.96
CA ASN A 57 0.71 1.78 -12.25
C ASN A 57 2.20 2.03 -12.02
N ASP A 58 2.95 0.98 -12.30
CA ASP A 58 4.40 0.91 -12.26
C ASP A 58 4.93 1.62 -13.51
N ASN A 59 5.55 2.79 -13.34
CA ASN A 59 6.40 3.39 -14.38
C ASN A 59 7.76 3.70 -13.77
N SER A 60 8.77 3.15 -14.44
CA SER A 60 10.20 3.16 -14.12
C SER A 60 10.73 4.55 -13.78
N LEU A 61 11.29 4.68 -12.59
CA LEU A 61 12.03 5.86 -12.15
C LEU A 61 13.49 5.73 -12.54
N ASP A 62 13.91 6.65 -13.41
CA ASP A 62 15.30 6.94 -13.73
C ASP A 62 15.98 7.54 -12.49
N GLU A 63 16.97 6.84 -11.95
CA GLU A 63 17.74 7.25 -10.77
C GLU A 63 18.81 8.27 -11.18
N SER A 64 18.41 9.49 -11.54
CA SER A 64 19.30 10.66 -11.43
C SER A 64 18.53 11.97 -11.61
N LYS A 65 18.82 12.94 -10.73
CA LYS A 65 18.30 14.33 -10.66
C LYS A 65 17.09 14.56 -9.74
N SER A 66 17.40 14.70 -8.45
CA SER A 66 16.78 15.75 -7.63
C SER A 66 17.83 16.24 -6.62
N GLU A 67 18.91 16.81 -7.14
CA GLU A 67 19.63 17.86 -6.43
C GLU A 67 18.69 19.07 -6.46
N ILE A 68 18.15 19.44 -5.30
CA ILE A 68 17.65 20.79 -5.10
C ILE A 68 18.90 21.67 -5.13
N ASN A 69 19.16 22.29 -6.28
CA ASN A 69 20.06 23.42 -6.34
C ASN A 69 19.42 24.53 -5.51
N PHE A 70 20.11 24.92 -4.43
CA PHE A 70 19.92 26.23 -3.85
C PHE A 70 20.39 27.23 -4.91
N ASP A 71 19.46 28.00 -5.48
CA ASP A 71 19.84 29.16 -6.28
C ASP A 71 20.54 30.15 -5.32
N GLU A 72 21.87 30.18 -5.38
CA GLU A 72 22.69 31.24 -4.82
C GLU A 72 22.37 32.52 -5.61
N GLU A 73 21.42 33.33 -5.12
CA GLU A 73 21.49 34.76 -5.42
C GLU A 73 22.77 35.30 -4.77
N THR A 74 23.77 35.55 -5.61
CA THR A 74 25.07 36.12 -5.26
C THR A 74 24.90 37.49 -4.61
N ILE A 75 24.72 37.52 -3.30
CA ILE A 75 25.13 38.64 -2.46
C ILE A 75 26.54 38.29 -1.97
N GLN A 76 27.49 39.19 -2.19
CA GLN A 76 28.87 39.03 -1.72
C GLN A 76 28.92 39.11 -0.20
N ASP A 77 28.68 37.98 0.46
CA ASP A 77 28.93 37.85 1.90
C ASP A 77 30.44 37.68 2.17
N PRO A 78 30.98 38.32 3.22
CA PRO A 78 32.38 38.20 3.59
C PRO A 78 32.77 36.74 3.89
N VAL A 79 34.04 36.39 3.64
CA VAL A 79 34.59 35.02 3.71
C VAL A 79 34.36 34.33 5.06
N GLU A 80 34.19 35.09 6.13
CA GLU A 80 33.95 34.62 7.50
C GLU A 80 32.51 34.08 7.70
N ASP A 81 31.51 34.68 7.02
CA ASP A 81 30.11 34.24 7.04
C ASP A 81 29.90 32.91 6.31
N LYS A 82 30.66 32.65 5.24
CA LYS A 82 30.61 31.38 4.51
C LYS A 82 31.13 30.20 5.35
N ILE A 83 32.14 30.41 6.19
CA ILE A 83 32.70 29.36 7.06
C ILE A 83 31.72 29.03 8.19
N GLN A 84 31.14 30.04 8.85
CA GLN A 84 30.13 29.83 9.88
C GLN A 84 28.85 29.18 9.34
N LYS A 85 28.37 29.61 8.16
CA LYS A 85 27.19 29.02 7.51
C LYS A 85 27.40 27.54 7.19
N ASN A 86 28.59 27.16 6.71
CA ASN A 86 28.94 25.77 6.45
C ASN A 86 28.97 24.89 7.71
N ASP A 87 29.40 25.42 8.85
CA ASP A 87 29.41 24.65 10.10
C ASP A 87 28.02 24.52 10.73
N ILE A 88 27.16 25.53 10.59
CA ILE A 88 25.74 25.45 10.96
C ILE A 88 25.02 24.38 10.14
N VAL A 89 25.19 24.37 8.82
CA VAL A 89 24.58 23.37 7.93
C VAL A 89 25.02 21.95 8.30
N LYS A 90 26.29 21.73 8.64
CA LYS A 90 26.75 20.41 9.13
C LYS A 90 26.07 20.01 10.43
N LYS A 91 25.93 20.93 11.39
CA LYS A 91 25.22 20.67 12.66
C LYS A 91 23.76 20.30 12.39
N ILE A 92 23.06 21.09 11.57
CA ILE A 92 21.65 20.85 11.18
C ILE A 92 21.48 19.49 10.51
N ASN A 93 22.36 19.13 9.58
CA ASN A 93 22.32 17.84 8.88
C ASN A 93 22.68 16.64 9.78
N SER A 94 23.28 16.86 10.94
CA SER A 94 23.59 15.81 11.92
C SER A 94 22.43 15.45 12.85
N LEU A 95 21.42 16.33 12.94
CA LEU A 95 20.23 16.11 13.78
C LEU A 95 19.43 14.93 13.26
N GLN A 96 18.92 14.08 14.17
CA GLN A 96 17.97 13.02 13.81
C GLN A 96 16.53 13.51 13.93
N CYS A 97 15.96 13.95 12.81
CA CYS A 97 14.57 14.42 12.71
C CYS A 97 13.98 14.13 11.31
N ILE A 98 12.70 14.43 11.12
CA ILE A 98 11.93 14.07 9.91
C ILE A 98 12.56 14.58 8.59
N PHE A 99 13.18 15.77 8.60
CA PHE A 99 13.91 16.32 7.45
C PHE A 99 15.16 15.51 7.07
N THR A 100 15.85 14.94 8.05
CA THR A 100 17.09 14.17 7.83
C THR A 100 16.86 12.69 7.50
N TRP A 101 15.62 12.21 7.63
CA TRP A 101 15.25 10.83 7.36
C TRP A 101 15.06 10.54 5.86
N LYS A 102 15.20 11.56 5.01
CA LYS A 102 15.16 11.46 3.53
C LYS A 102 13.87 10.81 3.04
N LEU A 103 12.75 11.32 3.55
CA LEU A 103 11.43 10.95 3.09
C LEU A 103 11.24 11.51 1.67
N LYS A 104 10.75 10.68 0.76
CA LYS A 104 10.38 11.10 -0.59
C LYS A 104 8.95 11.63 -0.54
N SER A 105 8.71 12.78 -1.15
CA SER A 105 7.36 13.25 -1.44
C SER A 105 6.62 12.13 -2.17
N ASN A 106 5.49 11.74 -1.62
CA ASN A 106 4.60 10.77 -2.20
C ASN A 106 3.54 11.55 -2.98
N GLU A 107 3.08 11.08 -4.15
CA GLU A 107 1.94 11.71 -4.85
C GLU A 107 0.64 11.64 -4.02
N ARG A 108 0.64 10.84 -2.96
CA ARG A 108 -0.47 10.68 -2.02
C ARG A 108 -0.50 11.83 -1.01
N ASN A 109 -1.71 12.33 -0.74
CA ASN A 109 -1.95 13.27 0.36
C ASN A 109 -1.80 12.56 1.72
N ILE A 110 -0.59 12.57 2.27
CA ILE A 110 -0.24 11.93 3.55
C ILE A 110 -1.01 12.55 4.72
N ILE A 111 -1.25 13.87 4.72
CA ILE A 111 -2.04 14.56 5.74
C ILE A 111 -3.44 13.92 5.83
N SER A 112 -4.11 13.76 4.69
CA SER A 112 -5.42 13.14 4.61
C SER A 112 -5.40 11.67 5.05
N GLN A 113 -4.33 10.93 4.75
CA GLN A 113 -4.17 9.55 5.24
C GLN A 113 -4.10 9.51 6.76
N ILE A 114 -3.27 10.34 7.39
CA ILE A 114 -3.11 10.41 8.85
C ILE A 114 -4.42 10.83 9.52
N LEU A 115 -5.10 11.85 9.01
CA LEU A 115 -6.41 12.28 9.53
C LEU A 115 -7.44 11.14 9.46
N ASN A 116 -7.47 10.38 8.36
CA ASN A 116 -8.40 9.26 8.20
C ASN A 116 -8.03 8.02 9.03
N GLU A 117 -6.75 7.79 9.33
CA GLU A 117 -6.28 6.61 10.09
C GLU A 117 -6.30 6.86 11.61
N TYR A 118 -5.98 8.07 12.06
CA TYR A 118 -5.87 8.39 13.49
C TYR A 118 -7.13 9.09 14.02
N GLY A 119 -7.75 9.96 13.23
CA GLY A 119 -8.88 10.79 13.68
C GLY A 119 -8.47 11.94 14.58
N ASP A 120 -9.37 12.90 14.74
CA ASP A 120 -9.17 14.09 15.56
C ASP A 120 -8.92 13.72 17.03
N TYR A 121 -9.59 12.68 17.55
CA TYR A 121 -9.44 12.20 18.92
C TYR A 121 -8.00 11.80 19.25
N ASN A 122 -7.36 11.03 18.37
CA ASN A 122 -5.98 10.59 18.56
C ASN A 122 -4.95 11.67 18.17
N LEU A 123 -5.37 12.72 17.47
CA LEU A 123 -4.51 13.85 17.08
C LEU A 123 -4.65 15.07 18.01
N ASP A 124 -5.61 15.07 18.93
CA ASP A 124 -5.90 16.19 19.84
C ASP A 124 -4.80 16.39 20.90
N ILE A 125 -3.94 17.38 20.65
CA ILE A 125 -2.85 17.81 21.54
C ILE A 125 -3.31 18.69 22.71
N SER A 126 -4.62 18.89 22.91
CA SER A 126 -5.14 19.43 24.17
C SER A 126 -5.30 18.34 25.25
N SER A 127 -5.14 17.07 24.88
CA SER A 127 -5.22 15.94 25.80
C SER A 127 -4.02 15.91 26.77
N PRO A 128 -4.25 15.78 28.09
CA PRO A 128 -3.18 15.71 29.08
C PRO A 128 -2.45 14.35 29.10
N GLU A 129 -2.86 13.39 28.26
CA GLU A 129 -2.25 12.08 28.18
C GLU A 129 -1.36 11.96 26.95
N PHE A 130 -0.17 11.40 27.15
CA PHE A 130 0.74 11.14 26.05
C PHE A 130 0.29 9.92 25.24
N SER A 131 0.38 10.01 23.91
CA SER A 131 0.37 8.82 23.06
C SER A 131 1.32 9.01 21.88
N LEU A 132 1.97 7.91 21.48
CA LEU A 132 2.87 7.93 20.33
C LEU A 132 2.14 8.28 19.03
N LYS A 133 0.90 7.79 18.83
CA LYS A 133 0.08 8.14 17.66
C LYS A 133 -0.13 9.64 17.56
N ARG A 134 -0.45 10.31 18.68
CA ARG A 134 -0.66 11.75 18.74
C ARG A 134 0.60 12.53 18.36
N PHE A 135 1.74 12.17 18.94
CA PHE A 135 3.01 12.80 18.61
C PHE A 135 3.40 12.59 17.14
N ILE A 136 3.37 11.34 16.66
CA ILE A 136 3.78 10.97 15.29
C ILE A 136 2.86 11.61 14.25
N GLY A 137 1.55 11.56 14.46
CA GLY A 137 0.57 12.10 13.52
C GLY A 137 0.72 13.62 13.37
N ASN A 138 0.82 14.36 14.48
CA ASN A 138 1.03 15.80 14.43
C ASN A 138 2.40 16.18 13.85
N LEU A 139 3.45 15.40 14.12
CA LEU A 139 4.78 15.61 13.54
C LEU A 139 4.75 15.48 12.00
N ILE A 140 4.11 14.43 11.49
CA ILE A 140 3.95 14.21 10.05
C ILE A 140 3.12 15.34 9.43
N ILE A 141 1.99 15.71 10.05
CA ILE A 141 1.14 16.80 9.55
C ILE A 141 1.91 18.11 9.49
N GLY A 142 2.64 18.49 10.54
CA GLY A 142 3.43 19.72 10.57
C GLY A 142 4.52 19.75 9.48
N TYR A 143 5.21 18.63 9.27
CA TYR A 143 6.20 18.48 8.21
C TYR A 143 5.59 18.59 6.81
N GLU A 144 4.46 17.90 6.56
CA GLU A 144 3.81 17.90 5.25
C GLU A 144 3.18 19.27 4.93
N LEU A 145 2.59 19.97 5.91
CA LEU A 145 2.10 21.35 5.72
C LEU A 145 3.23 22.27 5.25
N PHE A 146 4.39 22.18 5.90
CA PHE A 146 5.56 22.95 5.51
C PHE A 146 6.01 22.61 4.08
N HIS A 147 6.12 21.33 3.73
CA HIS A 147 6.53 20.90 2.39
C HIS A 147 5.52 21.23 1.29
N ASN A 148 4.24 21.33 1.62
CA ASN A 148 3.18 21.74 0.70
C ASN A 148 3.09 23.27 0.51
N GLY A 149 4.03 24.03 1.09
CA GLY A 149 4.08 25.49 0.97
C GLY A 149 3.28 26.25 2.03
N GLU A 150 2.60 25.55 2.94
CA GLU A 150 1.93 26.14 4.10
C GLU A 150 2.92 26.34 5.26
N ILE A 151 3.99 27.10 4.98
CA ILE A 151 5.17 27.29 5.85
C ILE A 151 4.75 27.69 7.28
N GLU A 152 3.92 28.73 7.42
CA GLU A 152 3.47 29.23 8.72
C GLU A 152 2.65 28.17 9.48
N ASN A 153 1.75 27.47 8.81
CA ASN A 153 0.90 26.43 9.43
C ASN A 153 1.73 25.24 9.89
N GLY A 154 2.72 24.82 9.09
CA GLY A 154 3.66 23.75 9.47
C GLY A 154 4.46 24.14 10.71
N GLN A 155 5.01 25.35 10.77
CA GLN A 155 5.75 25.86 11.93
C GLN A 155 4.87 25.97 13.18
N ILE A 156 3.67 26.55 13.06
CA ILE A 156 2.71 26.65 14.16
C ILE A 156 2.41 25.26 14.71
N LYS A 157 2.18 24.28 13.84
CA LYS A 157 1.88 22.91 14.25
C LYS A 157 3.00 22.28 15.09
N ILE A 158 4.27 22.48 14.69
CA ILE A 158 5.42 21.99 15.46
C ILE A 158 5.55 22.69 16.82
N LEU A 159 5.28 24.00 16.88
CA LEU A 159 5.27 24.75 18.14
C LEU A 159 4.15 24.29 19.09
N GLU A 160 2.97 23.99 18.56
CA GLU A 160 1.88 23.44 19.36
C GLU A 160 2.24 22.08 19.96
N ILE A 161 2.95 21.22 19.22
CA ILE A 161 3.52 19.98 19.78
C ILE A 161 4.46 20.32 20.93
N GLY A 162 5.38 21.28 20.75
CA GLY A 162 6.31 21.71 21.79
C GLY A 162 5.61 22.14 23.08
N LYS A 163 4.59 23.01 22.97
CA LYS A 163 3.78 23.43 24.12
C LYS A 163 3.10 22.25 24.81
N TRP A 164 2.55 21.32 24.05
CA TRP A 164 1.94 20.11 24.61
C TRP A 164 2.95 19.24 25.37
N LEU A 165 4.18 19.10 24.89
CA LEU A 165 5.24 18.38 25.62
C LEU A 165 5.60 19.08 26.94
N GLU A 166 5.68 20.41 26.96
CA GLU A 166 5.96 21.19 28.17
C GLU A 166 4.86 21.01 29.23
N GLU A 167 3.60 20.96 28.80
CA GLU A 167 2.47 20.65 29.68
C GLU A 167 2.60 19.23 30.26
N LEU A 168 3.03 18.26 29.46
CA LEU A 168 3.26 16.87 29.88
C LEU A 168 4.46 16.69 30.82
N ASP A 169 5.47 17.57 30.77
CA ASP A 169 6.63 17.52 31.67
C ASP A 169 6.23 17.73 33.13
N ASN A 170 5.12 18.40 33.39
CA ASN A 170 4.54 18.55 34.72
C ASN A 170 3.66 17.36 35.14
N GLY A 171 3.49 16.37 34.26
CA GLY A 171 2.68 15.18 34.49
C GLY A 171 3.39 14.08 35.28
N SER A 172 2.72 12.92 35.38
CA SER A 172 3.24 11.72 36.07
C SER A 172 3.40 10.51 35.15
N ASP A 173 3.22 10.69 33.84
CA ASP A 173 3.38 9.62 32.85
C ASP A 173 4.84 9.19 32.77
N LYS A 174 5.16 8.07 33.42
CA LYS A 174 6.51 7.51 33.48
C LYS A 174 7.06 7.17 32.09
N PHE A 175 6.22 6.71 31.17
CA PHE A 175 6.69 6.36 29.84
C PHE A 175 7.10 7.61 29.08
N TYR A 176 6.23 8.63 29.05
CA TYR A 176 6.53 9.94 28.46
C TYR A 176 7.83 10.53 29.03
N LEU A 177 7.92 10.65 30.36
CA LEU A 177 9.07 11.24 31.04
C LEU A 177 10.38 10.49 30.74
N SER A 178 10.31 9.17 30.51
CA SER A 178 11.49 8.39 30.14
C SER A 178 12.02 8.69 28.73
N ILE A 179 11.17 9.17 27.81
CA ILE A 179 11.51 9.38 26.40
C ILE A 179 11.51 10.85 25.97
N ASN A 180 11.11 11.78 26.84
CA ASN A 180 10.88 13.20 26.51
C ASN A 180 12.09 13.86 25.82
N THR A 181 13.32 13.54 26.24
CA THR A 181 14.55 14.05 25.63
C THR A 181 14.64 13.72 24.14
N GLY A 182 14.24 12.50 23.74
CA GLY A 182 14.21 12.11 22.33
C GLY A 182 13.06 12.77 21.57
N LEU A 183 11.91 13.00 22.21
CA LEU A 183 10.77 13.72 21.63
C LEU A 183 11.14 15.18 21.33
N TYR A 184 11.72 15.88 22.31
CA TYR A 184 12.22 17.25 22.16
C TYR A 184 13.29 17.35 21.10
N HIS A 185 14.20 16.37 20.99
CA HIS A 185 15.20 16.37 19.94
C HIS A 185 14.59 16.31 18.54
N ILE A 186 13.59 15.45 18.33
CA ILE A 186 12.92 15.33 17.02
C ILE A 186 12.15 16.61 16.72
N MET A 187 11.40 17.13 17.70
CA MET A 187 10.60 18.34 17.55
C MET A 187 11.50 19.57 17.26
N LYS A 188 12.48 19.85 18.14
CA LYS A 188 13.43 20.96 17.98
C LYS A 188 14.23 20.80 16.69
N GLY A 189 14.71 19.59 16.39
CA GLY A 189 15.42 19.32 15.14
C GLY A 189 14.57 19.61 13.90
N THR A 190 13.29 19.22 13.92
CA THR A 190 12.34 19.54 12.85
C THR A 190 12.15 21.05 12.73
N PHE A 191 11.96 21.75 13.84
CA PHE A 191 11.77 23.20 13.86
C PHE A 191 13.02 23.96 13.38
N ILE A 192 14.23 23.53 13.78
CA ILE A 192 15.50 24.09 13.29
C ILE A 192 15.59 24.01 11.77
N HIS A 193 15.22 22.87 11.17
CA HIS A 193 15.20 22.73 9.70
C HIS A 193 14.19 23.70 9.05
N MET A 194 13.00 23.86 9.64
CA MET A 194 11.99 24.81 9.16
C MET A 194 12.44 26.27 9.26
N LEU A 195 13.08 26.67 10.37
CA LEU A 195 13.64 28.00 10.57
C LEU A 195 14.77 28.28 9.56
N TYR A 196 15.65 27.30 9.35
CA TYR A 196 16.76 27.42 8.41
C TYR A 196 16.25 27.61 6.98
N ALA A 197 15.27 26.80 6.58
CA ALA A 197 14.59 26.94 5.29
C ALA A 197 13.80 28.25 5.14
N SER A 198 13.47 28.93 6.24
CA SER A 198 12.81 30.25 6.26
C SER A 198 13.79 31.42 6.39
N ASN A 199 15.10 31.20 6.25
CA ASN A 199 16.17 32.20 6.40
C ASN A 199 16.23 32.87 7.80
N LEU A 200 15.77 32.18 8.85
CA LEU A 200 15.82 32.65 10.25
C LEU A 200 17.07 32.12 10.97
N LEU A 201 18.25 32.57 10.54
CA LEU A 201 19.54 31.99 10.94
C LEU A 201 19.89 32.20 12.42
N GLU A 202 19.55 33.36 13.00
CA GLU A 202 19.87 33.66 14.40
C GLU A 202 19.03 32.80 15.36
N GLU A 203 17.74 32.66 15.08
CA GLU A 203 16.85 31.75 15.80
C GLU A 203 17.32 30.29 15.67
N CYS A 204 17.84 29.89 14.50
CA CYS A 204 18.45 28.57 14.31
C CYS A 204 19.68 28.35 15.21
N LYS A 205 20.60 29.32 15.28
CA LYS A 205 21.83 29.21 16.09
C LYS A 205 21.48 29.00 17.57
N TRP A 206 20.57 29.82 18.10
CA TRP A 206 20.13 29.72 19.48
C TRP A 206 19.55 28.33 19.80
N LEU A 207 18.66 27.83 18.95
CA LEU A 207 18.03 26.52 19.15
C LEU A 207 19.00 25.34 18.93
N LEU A 208 20.01 25.51 18.07
CA LEU A 208 21.09 24.53 17.87
C LEU A 208 22.02 24.40 19.08
N ASP A 209 22.17 25.45 19.89
CA ASP A 209 22.98 25.40 21.10
C ASP A 209 22.21 24.77 22.27
N ASP A 210 20.88 24.85 22.25
CA ASP A 210 19.98 24.24 23.24
C ASP A 210 19.69 22.73 23.00
N ILE A 211 19.86 22.24 21.76
CA ILE A 211 19.59 20.83 21.43
C ILE A 211 20.75 19.90 21.83
N ILE A 212 20.43 18.80 22.51
CA ILE A 212 21.42 17.77 22.86
C ILE A 212 21.87 17.03 21.58
N PRO A 213 23.17 17.00 21.24
CA PRO A 213 23.63 16.29 20.04
C PRO A 213 23.33 14.79 20.10
N PHE A 214 22.84 14.22 19.00
CA PHE A 214 22.44 12.81 18.91
C PHE A 214 23.53 11.83 19.35
N ASN A 215 24.79 12.09 18.99
CA ASN A 215 25.92 11.23 19.36
C ASN A 215 26.16 11.19 20.88
N LYS A 216 25.87 12.28 21.60
CA LYS A 216 26.04 12.43 23.05
C LYS A 216 24.88 11.88 23.88
N MET A 217 23.77 11.48 23.25
CA MET A 217 22.60 10.96 23.97
C MET A 217 22.81 9.56 24.57
N ASN A 218 22.11 9.29 25.66
CA ASN A 218 21.98 7.96 26.27
C ASN A 218 21.14 7.01 25.39
N CYS A 219 21.13 5.72 25.74
CA CYS A 219 20.45 4.68 24.96
C CYS A 219 18.93 4.92 24.82
N ILE A 220 18.24 5.34 25.89
CA ILE A 220 16.77 5.49 25.89
C ILE A 220 16.31 6.61 24.91
N PRO A 221 16.84 7.85 24.96
CA PRO A 221 16.51 8.85 23.95
C PRO A 221 16.87 8.44 22.52
N LYS A 222 17.97 7.71 22.32
CA LYS A 222 18.32 7.14 21.01
C LYS A 222 17.30 6.10 20.55
N ALA A 223 16.83 5.24 21.46
CA ALA A 223 15.82 4.25 21.18
C ALA A 223 14.50 4.91 20.76
N SER A 224 14.06 5.96 21.46
CA SER A 224 12.84 6.69 21.09
C SER A 224 12.95 7.37 19.72
N ILE A 225 14.10 7.98 19.40
CA ILE A 225 14.36 8.54 18.06
C ILE A 225 14.27 7.47 16.98
N PHE A 226 14.90 6.31 17.17
CA PHE A 226 14.83 5.22 16.18
C PHE A 226 13.42 4.63 16.06
N ALA A 227 12.68 4.50 17.16
CA ALA A 227 11.32 4.00 17.13
C ALA A 227 10.36 4.96 16.40
N ILE A 228 10.48 6.27 16.64
CA ILE A 228 9.67 7.28 15.95
C ILE A 228 10.04 7.35 14.47
N HIS A 229 11.33 7.26 14.14
CA HIS A 229 11.77 7.15 12.75
C HIS A 229 11.14 5.91 12.07
N ALA A 230 11.13 4.76 12.75
CA ALA A 230 10.49 3.56 12.23
C ALA A 230 8.98 3.73 12.03
N ALA A 231 8.29 4.37 12.98
CA ALA A 231 6.86 4.61 12.87
C ALA A 231 6.54 5.57 11.72
N VAL A 232 7.27 6.67 11.57
CA VAL A 232 7.12 7.59 10.44
C VAL A 232 7.35 6.88 9.11
N LEU A 233 8.41 6.07 8.98
CA LEU A 233 8.63 5.27 7.76
C LEU A 233 7.51 4.27 7.49
N THR A 234 6.86 3.77 8.53
CA THR A 234 5.71 2.84 8.40
C THR A 234 4.48 3.57 7.85
N GLU A 235 4.23 4.81 8.30
CA GLU A 235 3.11 5.65 7.82
C GLU A 235 3.30 6.11 6.37
N TYR A 236 4.52 6.53 6.00
CA TYR A 236 4.85 6.89 4.62
C TYR A 236 4.83 5.71 3.65
N GLY A 237 4.78 4.48 4.17
CA GLY A 237 4.98 3.21 3.46
C GLY A 237 4.44 3.17 2.03
N ALA A 238 5.31 3.49 1.07
CA ALA A 238 5.00 3.52 -0.35
C ALA A 238 5.67 2.36 -1.12
N ASN A 239 6.68 1.74 -0.53
CA ASN A 239 7.42 0.64 -1.14
C ASN A 239 8.08 -0.27 -0.08
N ALA A 240 8.58 -1.42 -0.55
CA ALA A 240 9.22 -2.42 0.29
C ALA A 240 10.48 -1.91 1.04
N GLN A 241 11.19 -0.92 0.49
CA GLN A 241 12.39 -0.37 1.11
C GLN A 241 12.07 0.45 2.37
N TYR A 242 10.96 1.20 2.36
CA TYR A 242 10.49 1.93 3.54
C TYR A 242 10.19 0.97 4.69
N TYR A 243 9.40 -0.08 4.44
CA TYR A 243 9.08 -1.06 5.47
C TYR A 243 10.30 -1.84 5.97
N LYS A 244 11.26 -2.16 5.09
CA LYS A 244 12.52 -2.80 5.51
C LYS A 244 13.34 -1.88 6.42
N LYS A 245 13.42 -0.58 6.11
CA LYS A 245 14.08 0.42 6.97
C LYS A 245 13.33 0.60 8.29
N ALA A 246 12.00 0.65 8.26
CA ALA A 246 11.18 0.73 9.45
C ALA A 246 11.47 -0.43 10.41
N CYS A 247 11.46 -1.67 9.90
CA CYS A 247 11.80 -2.86 10.70
C CYS A 247 13.22 -2.78 11.28
N TYR A 248 14.19 -2.28 10.51
CA TYR A 248 15.57 -2.10 10.98
C TYR A 248 15.68 -1.11 12.14
N PHE A 249 15.04 0.07 12.03
CA PHE A 249 15.09 1.08 13.07
C PHE A 249 14.27 0.69 14.30
N ALA A 250 13.12 0.05 14.14
CA ALA A 250 12.34 -0.46 15.26
C ALA A 250 13.10 -1.54 16.04
N ASN A 251 13.78 -2.46 15.35
CA ASN A 251 14.65 -3.45 16.00
C ASN A 251 15.81 -2.79 16.74
N LYS A 252 16.44 -1.75 16.17
CA LYS A 252 17.47 -0.97 16.88
C LYS A 252 16.95 -0.34 18.16
N ALA A 253 15.73 0.18 18.17
CA ALA A 253 15.12 0.72 19.38
C ALA A 253 14.95 -0.37 20.46
N CYS A 254 14.48 -1.55 20.08
CA CYS A 254 14.34 -2.70 20.99
C CYS A 254 15.70 -3.13 21.58
N VAL A 255 16.79 -3.08 20.79
CA VAL A 255 18.13 -3.44 21.27
C VAL A 255 18.70 -2.39 22.24
N LEU A 256 18.42 -1.11 22.00
CA LEU A 256 18.92 -0.01 22.83
C LEU A 256 18.17 0.14 24.15
N ASP A 257 16.87 -0.15 24.15
CA ASP A 257 16.00 -0.10 25.32
C ASP A 257 15.08 -1.33 25.33
N PRO A 258 15.59 -2.49 25.79
CA PRO A 258 14.82 -3.74 25.81
C PRO A 258 13.74 -3.77 26.90
N SER A 259 13.68 -2.77 27.79
CA SER A 259 12.66 -2.69 28.83
C SER A 259 11.35 -2.05 28.39
N SER A 260 11.36 -1.27 27.31
CA SER A 260 10.17 -0.55 26.87
C SER A 260 9.27 -1.43 25.99
N PRO A 261 8.01 -1.70 26.40
CA PRO A 261 7.08 -2.50 25.61
C PRO A 261 6.72 -1.82 24.27
N HIS A 262 6.75 -0.49 24.21
CA HIS A 262 6.35 0.29 23.04
C HIS A 262 7.26 0.08 21.83
N TRP A 263 8.55 -0.19 22.04
CA TRP A 263 9.49 -0.45 20.94
C TRP A 263 9.20 -1.79 20.27
N PHE A 264 8.91 -2.82 21.06
CA PHE A 264 8.49 -4.12 20.54
C PHE A 264 7.15 -4.05 19.82
N TYR A 265 6.22 -3.22 20.32
CA TYR A 265 4.96 -2.96 19.62
C TYR A 265 5.19 -2.29 18.26
N ILE A 266 5.98 -1.20 18.19
CA ILE A 266 6.32 -0.54 16.92
C ILE A 266 7.01 -1.53 15.96
N TYR A 267 7.87 -2.40 16.48
CA TYR A 267 8.52 -3.42 15.67
C TYR A 267 7.53 -4.44 15.11
N ALA A 268 6.58 -4.93 15.92
CA ALA A 268 5.51 -5.81 15.46
C ALA A 268 4.62 -5.15 14.39
N VAL A 269 4.30 -3.86 14.54
CA VAL A 269 3.54 -3.08 13.55
C VAL A 269 4.32 -2.96 12.23
N ALA A 270 5.61 -2.59 12.29
CA ALA A 270 6.46 -2.47 11.10
C ALA A 270 6.56 -3.80 10.34
N LEU A 271 6.76 -4.92 11.05
CA LEU A 271 6.79 -6.25 10.45
C LEU A 271 5.43 -6.62 9.83
N THR A 272 4.32 -6.30 10.50
CA THR A 272 2.97 -6.56 9.98
C THR A 272 2.71 -5.78 8.69
N LYS A 273 3.08 -4.49 8.65
CA LYS A 273 2.94 -3.65 7.45
C LYS A 273 3.87 -4.14 6.33
N GLN A 274 5.09 -4.58 6.64
CA GLN A 274 5.99 -5.18 5.67
C GLN A 274 5.41 -6.46 5.03
N ARG A 275 4.90 -7.38 5.86
CA ARG A 275 4.29 -8.63 5.41
C ARG A 275 3.07 -8.38 4.54
N THR A 276 2.15 -7.54 5.01
CA THR A 276 0.89 -7.27 4.31
C THR A 276 1.12 -6.54 2.98
N PHE A 277 2.17 -5.71 2.88
CA PHE A 277 2.60 -5.10 1.63
C PHE A 277 3.18 -6.11 0.63
N LEU A 278 4.09 -6.99 1.06
CA LEU A 278 4.81 -7.91 0.17
C LEU A 278 4.00 -9.13 -0.28
N HIS A 279 3.17 -9.68 0.60
CA HIS A 279 2.56 -11.00 0.39
C HIS A 279 1.03 -10.99 0.40
N SER A 280 0.42 -9.80 0.32
CA SER A 280 -1.00 -9.55 0.58
C SER A 280 -1.44 -10.03 1.98
N TYR A 281 -2.70 -9.77 2.35
CA TYR A 281 -3.33 -10.24 3.59
C TYR A 281 -3.47 -11.78 3.70
N LYS A 282 -2.91 -12.55 2.76
CA LYS A 282 -3.00 -14.02 2.69
C LYS A 282 -1.76 -14.75 3.23
N SER A 283 -0.85 -14.05 3.88
CA SER A 283 0.39 -14.60 4.44
C SER A 283 0.25 -14.89 5.94
N HIS A 284 0.86 -15.96 6.42
CA HIS A 284 1.00 -16.20 7.87
C HIS A 284 1.78 -15.07 8.52
N PRO A 285 1.34 -14.57 9.69
CA PRO A 285 2.22 -13.80 10.56
C PRO A 285 3.53 -14.55 10.78
N THR A 286 4.63 -13.84 10.61
CA THR A 286 5.96 -14.38 10.86
C THR A 286 6.17 -14.60 12.36
N GLU A 287 7.07 -15.51 12.71
CA GLU A 287 7.43 -15.75 14.10
C GLU A 287 7.95 -14.48 14.79
N ASN A 288 8.66 -13.62 14.05
CA ASN A 288 9.13 -12.33 14.55
C ASN A 288 7.98 -11.38 14.90
N GLU A 289 6.90 -11.34 14.12
CA GLU A 289 5.70 -10.53 14.45
C GLU A 289 5.08 -11.00 15.77
N ILE A 290 4.86 -12.32 15.89
CA ILE A 290 4.23 -12.95 17.04
C ILE A 290 5.10 -12.76 18.30
N ASN A 291 6.40 -13.01 18.19
CA ASN A 291 7.33 -12.88 19.30
C ASN A 291 7.44 -11.42 19.77
N SER A 292 7.49 -10.47 18.82
CA SER A 292 7.58 -9.04 19.18
C SER A 292 6.32 -8.56 19.89
N ILE A 293 5.12 -8.89 19.39
CA ILE A 293 3.88 -8.48 20.07
C ILE A 293 3.72 -9.18 21.43
N GLN A 294 4.10 -10.45 21.54
CA GLN A 294 4.04 -11.19 22.79
C GLN A 294 4.99 -10.58 23.82
N HIS A 295 6.18 -10.15 23.40
CA HIS A 295 7.15 -9.48 24.27
C HIS A 295 6.60 -8.14 24.75
N ALA A 296 6.00 -7.33 23.86
CA ALA A 296 5.36 -6.07 24.24
C ALA A 296 4.26 -6.27 25.29
N ILE A 297 3.43 -7.31 25.14
CA ILE A 297 2.36 -7.66 26.09
C ILE A 297 2.93 -8.10 27.44
N ILE A 298 4.00 -8.92 27.44
CA ILE A 298 4.64 -9.36 28.70
C ILE A 298 5.20 -8.16 29.47
N LEU A 299 5.90 -7.26 28.78
CA LEU A 299 6.50 -6.07 29.38
C LEU A 299 5.46 -5.04 29.87
N SER A 300 4.23 -5.08 29.36
CA SER A 300 3.12 -4.21 29.80
C SER A 300 2.19 -4.86 30.83
N ASP A 301 2.58 -5.99 31.43
CA ASP A 301 1.73 -6.84 32.29
C ASP A 301 0.40 -7.25 31.64
N GLY A 302 0.33 -7.23 30.30
CA GLY A 302 -0.89 -7.48 29.54
C GLY A 302 -1.97 -6.39 29.66
N LYS A 303 -1.66 -5.22 30.22
CA LYS A 303 -2.63 -4.14 30.47
C LYS A 303 -2.86 -3.23 29.27
N ASP A 304 -1.96 -3.24 28.28
CA ASP A 304 -2.07 -2.38 27.10
C ASP A 304 -3.10 -2.92 26.11
N THR A 305 -4.19 -2.18 25.92
CA THR A 305 -5.31 -2.58 25.05
C THR A 305 -4.96 -2.56 23.56
N VAL A 306 -4.04 -1.69 23.14
CA VAL A 306 -3.60 -1.57 21.75
C VAL A 306 -2.74 -2.79 21.39
N PHE A 307 -1.85 -3.23 22.28
CA PHE A 307 -1.00 -4.40 22.03
C PHE A 307 -1.83 -5.68 21.97
N ASN A 308 -2.78 -5.83 22.90
CA ASN A 308 -3.70 -6.97 22.89
C ASN A 308 -4.59 -6.97 21.65
N TYR A 309 -5.06 -5.81 21.19
CA TYR A 309 -5.79 -5.69 19.93
C TYR A 309 -4.94 -6.11 18.72
N HIS A 310 -3.68 -5.68 18.64
CA HIS A 310 -2.78 -6.12 17.57
C HIS A 310 -2.56 -7.64 17.59
N ARG A 311 -2.43 -8.23 18.78
CA ARG A 311 -2.37 -9.70 18.91
C ARG A 311 -3.62 -10.38 18.37
N ILE A 312 -4.81 -9.84 18.64
CA ILE A 312 -6.07 -10.36 18.09
C ILE A 312 -6.04 -10.35 16.55
N LEU A 313 -5.47 -9.31 15.93
CA LEU A 313 -5.31 -9.25 14.48
C LEU A 313 -4.39 -10.36 13.94
N LEU A 314 -3.24 -10.60 14.58
CA LEU A 314 -2.32 -11.67 14.15
C LEU A 314 -2.91 -13.07 14.38
N ASP A 315 -3.60 -13.29 15.49
CA ASP A 315 -4.27 -14.57 15.76
C ASP A 315 -5.38 -14.81 14.73
N LYS A 316 -6.14 -13.77 14.36
CA LYS A 316 -7.15 -13.83 13.29
C LYS A 316 -6.52 -14.17 11.93
N ASP A 317 -5.43 -13.49 11.54
CA ASP A 317 -4.72 -13.78 10.29
C ASP A 317 -4.24 -15.24 10.25
N SER A 318 -3.70 -15.73 11.37
CA SER A 318 -3.25 -17.11 11.53
C SER A 318 -4.39 -18.12 11.38
N ILE A 319 -5.56 -17.84 11.99
CA ILE A 319 -6.76 -18.68 11.88
C ILE A 319 -7.23 -18.76 10.42
N ILE A 320 -7.37 -17.60 9.76
CA ILE A 320 -7.82 -17.53 8.36
C ILE A 320 -6.88 -18.34 7.47
N ARG A 321 -5.57 -18.18 7.66
CA ARG A 321 -4.59 -18.86 6.82
C ARG A 321 -4.54 -20.37 7.09
N ASN A 322 -4.54 -20.78 8.36
CA ASN A 322 -4.60 -22.20 8.73
C ASN A 322 -5.85 -22.88 8.16
N PHE A 323 -6.98 -22.17 8.12
CA PHE A 323 -8.18 -22.67 7.46
C PHE A 323 -7.95 -22.92 5.96
N HIS A 324 -7.37 -21.94 5.24
CA HIS A 324 -7.10 -22.07 3.81
C HIS A 324 -6.10 -23.17 3.46
N ASP A 325 -5.01 -23.31 4.22
CA ASP A 325 -3.99 -24.34 3.96
C ASP A 325 -4.53 -25.77 4.16
N ASN A 326 -5.54 -25.93 5.02
CA ASN A 326 -6.08 -27.22 5.40
C ASN A 326 -7.45 -27.52 4.77
N ILE A 327 -8.00 -26.65 3.92
CA ILE A 327 -9.36 -26.77 3.38
C ILE A 327 -9.56 -28.05 2.55
N ASN A 328 -8.48 -28.58 1.95
CA ASN A 328 -8.50 -29.79 1.12
C ASN A 328 -8.25 -31.08 1.93
N ILE A 329 -7.88 -30.96 3.20
CA ILE A 329 -7.64 -32.10 4.07
C ILE A 329 -8.96 -32.42 4.76
N LYS A 330 -9.55 -33.59 4.45
CA LYS A 330 -10.77 -34.09 5.10
C LYS A 330 -10.52 -34.49 6.56
N ASN A 331 -10.09 -33.54 7.39
CA ASN A 331 -9.86 -33.74 8.82
C ASN A 331 -11.06 -33.21 9.59
N LYS A 332 -11.89 -34.12 10.14
CA LYS A 332 -13.05 -33.75 10.98
C LYS A 332 -12.65 -32.85 12.17
N ASN A 333 -11.43 -32.98 12.69
CA ASN A 333 -10.96 -32.21 13.84
C ASN A 333 -10.63 -30.75 13.49
N MET A 334 -10.37 -30.43 12.22
CA MET A 334 -9.99 -29.08 11.78
C MET A 334 -11.13 -28.07 11.99
N TYR A 335 -12.37 -28.53 11.82
CA TYR A 335 -13.55 -27.71 12.10
C TYR A 335 -13.63 -27.31 13.57
N ASP A 336 -13.44 -28.25 14.49
CA ASP A 336 -13.51 -28.00 15.94
C ASP A 336 -12.32 -27.15 16.42
N ILE A 337 -11.13 -27.36 15.85
CA ILE A 337 -9.95 -26.52 16.11
C ILE A 337 -10.21 -25.07 15.70
N ASN A 338 -10.75 -24.84 14.50
CA ASN A 338 -11.08 -23.49 14.04
C ASN A 338 -12.19 -22.85 14.87
N LEU A 339 -13.24 -23.61 15.22
CA LEU A 339 -14.31 -23.11 16.08
C LEU A 339 -13.76 -22.64 17.44
N LYS A 340 -12.94 -23.47 18.10
CA LYS A 340 -12.28 -23.12 19.36
C LYS A 340 -11.36 -21.90 19.23
N ALA A 341 -10.61 -21.81 18.13
CA ALA A 341 -9.74 -20.67 17.89
C ALA A 341 -10.52 -19.36 17.73
N ASN A 342 -11.67 -19.37 17.04
CA ASN A 342 -12.51 -18.19 16.93
C ASN A 342 -13.26 -17.86 18.24
N GLN A 343 -13.64 -18.86 19.04
CA GLN A 343 -14.16 -18.62 20.40
C GLN A 343 -13.11 -17.92 21.26
N LYS A 344 -11.83 -18.31 21.15
CA LYS A 344 -10.74 -17.62 21.84
C LYS A 344 -10.63 -16.15 21.43
N ILE A 345 -10.82 -15.83 20.14
CA ILE A 345 -10.85 -14.42 19.68
C ILE A 345 -11.97 -13.63 20.35
N VAL A 346 -13.16 -14.20 20.52
CA VAL A 346 -14.29 -13.54 21.23
C VAL A 346 -13.92 -13.22 22.67
N GLU A 347 -13.34 -14.18 23.40
CA GLU A 347 -12.93 -13.98 24.79
C GLU A 347 -11.78 -12.97 24.92
N MET A 348 -10.84 -12.96 23.98
CA MET A 348 -9.80 -11.93 23.91
C MET A 348 -10.40 -10.53 23.67
N ILE A 349 -11.38 -10.40 22.76
CA ILE A 349 -12.08 -9.13 22.52
C ILE A 349 -12.80 -8.65 23.77
N LYS A 350 -13.57 -9.52 24.45
CA LYS A 350 -14.26 -9.16 25.70
C LYS A 350 -13.27 -8.70 26.78
N THR A 351 -12.14 -9.39 26.89
CA THR A 351 -11.05 -9.02 27.80
C THR A 351 -10.50 -7.63 27.49
N VAL A 352 -10.17 -7.35 26.23
CA VAL A 352 -9.67 -6.03 25.80
C VAL A 352 -10.69 -4.92 26.08
N ILE A 353 -11.98 -5.16 25.80
CA ILE A 353 -13.01 -4.14 26.07
C ILE A 353 -13.24 -3.92 27.57
N SER A 354 -13.09 -4.96 28.41
CA SER A 354 -13.18 -4.84 29.87
C SER A 354 -12.02 -4.07 30.50
N MET A 355 -10.88 -3.95 29.80
CA MET A 355 -9.76 -3.10 30.19
C MET A 355 -9.98 -1.62 29.85
N GLU A 356 -11.15 -1.26 29.30
CA GLU A 356 -11.54 0.11 28.94
C GLU A 356 -10.55 0.80 27.99
N PRO A 357 -10.48 0.38 26.71
CA PRO A 357 -9.58 1.00 25.73
C PRO A 357 -9.86 2.49 25.60
N LYS A 358 -8.79 3.30 25.61
CA LYS A 358 -8.88 4.75 25.45
C LYS A 358 -9.07 5.19 24.00
N ASP A 359 -8.57 4.39 23.04
CA ASP A 359 -8.69 4.68 21.61
C ASP A 359 -10.03 4.11 21.05
N PRO A 360 -10.98 4.95 20.62
CA PRO A 360 -12.26 4.48 20.07
C PRO A 360 -12.08 3.62 18.82
N LEU A 361 -11.00 3.80 18.04
CA LEU A 361 -10.74 2.98 16.84
C LEU A 361 -10.38 1.53 17.21
N VAL A 362 -9.80 1.28 18.38
CA VAL A 362 -9.58 -0.08 18.89
C VAL A 362 -10.92 -0.77 19.17
N ILE A 363 -11.87 -0.04 19.73
CA ILE A 363 -13.23 -0.55 20.01
C ILE A 363 -13.96 -0.84 18.70
N VAL A 364 -13.91 0.06 17.71
CA VAL A 364 -14.48 -0.17 16.38
C VAL A 364 -13.84 -1.39 15.71
N GLY A 365 -12.51 -1.54 15.83
CA GLY A 365 -11.77 -2.70 15.32
C GLY A 365 -12.24 -4.02 15.95
N CYS A 366 -12.36 -4.05 17.28
CA CYS A 366 -12.88 -5.19 18.03
C CYS A 366 -14.31 -5.53 17.61
N ALA A 367 -15.20 -4.53 17.53
CA ALA A 367 -16.57 -4.69 17.09
C ALA A 367 -16.67 -5.26 15.67
N LYS A 368 -15.89 -4.70 14.72
CA LYS A 368 -15.83 -5.19 13.34
C LYS A 368 -15.43 -6.67 13.30
N ILE A 369 -14.43 -7.08 14.08
CA ILE A 369 -14.03 -8.51 14.15
C ILE A 369 -15.19 -9.33 14.68
N LEU A 370 -15.72 -8.95 15.85
CA LEU A 370 -16.79 -9.69 16.53
C LEU A 370 -18.01 -9.90 15.64
N MET A 371 -18.46 -8.87 14.94
CA MET A 371 -19.59 -8.90 14.01
C MET A 371 -19.31 -9.69 12.72
N THR A 372 -18.05 -9.98 12.39
CA THR A 372 -17.69 -10.68 11.14
C THR A 372 -17.17 -12.09 11.33
N LEU A 373 -16.98 -12.55 12.57
CA LEU A 373 -16.65 -13.95 12.90
C LEU A 373 -17.71 -14.94 12.35
N PRO A 374 -17.44 -16.25 12.30
CA PRO A 374 -18.43 -17.24 11.89
C PRO A 374 -19.70 -17.19 12.76
N ILE A 375 -20.87 -17.46 12.16
CA ILE A 375 -22.19 -17.34 12.82
C ILE A 375 -22.27 -18.07 14.16
N LYS A 376 -21.58 -19.22 14.33
CA LYS A 376 -21.62 -20.00 15.58
C LYS A 376 -20.92 -19.35 16.77
N VAL A 377 -20.11 -18.33 16.54
CA VAL A 377 -19.28 -17.69 17.57
C VAL A 377 -19.34 -16.16 17.51
N ARG A 378 -19.87 -15.60 16.41
CA ARG A 378 -20.17 -14.18 16.27
C ARG A 378 -21.15 -13.76 17.35
N ASP A 379 -20.94 -12.55 17.86
CA ASP A 379 -21.87 -11.87 18.75
C ASP A 379 -22.20 -10.50 18.14
N PHE A 380 -23.23 -10.48 17.30
CA PHE A 380 -23.59 -9.29 16.52
C PHE A 380 -24.07 -8.16 17.42
N ASP A 381 -24.93 -8.46 18.40
CA ASP A 381 -25.51 -7.46 19.30
C ASP A 381 -24.43 -6.84 20.19
N LEU A 382 -23.50 -7.65 20.71
CA LEU A 382 -22.35 -7.14 21.46
C LEU A 382 -21.44 -6.27 20.58
N GLY A 383 -21.23 -6.67 19.33
CA GLY A 383 -20.49 -5.87 18.35
C GLY A 383 -21.16 -4.52 18.07
N LYS A 384 -22.49 -4.51 17.87
CA LYS A 384 -23.29 -3.29 17.71
C LYS A 384 -23.18 -2.39 18.94
N MET A 385 -23.29 -2.95 20.14
CA MET A 385 -23.10 -2.22 21.40
C MET A 385 -21.71 -1.56 21.48
N TYR A 386 -20.65 -2.25 21.05
CA TYR A 386 -19.30 -1.69 21.00
C TYR A 386 -19.15 -0.56 19.97
N LEU A 387 -19.78 -0.67 18.79
CA LEU A 387 -19.81 0.45 17.84
C LEU A 387 -20.51 1.68 18.44
N THR A 388 -21.64 1.49 19.13
CA THR A 388 -22.33 2.57 19.85
C THR A 388 -21.44 3.19 20.92
N LYS A 389 -20.71 2.37 21.70
CA LYS A 389 -19.75 2.87 22.70
C LYS A 389 -18.65 3.73 22.06
N ALA A 390 -18.06 3.27 20.95
CA ALA A 390 -17.02 4.02 20.24
C ALA A 390 -17.54 5.38 19.71
N MET A 391 -18.75 5.40 19.16
CA MET A 391 -19.42 6.64 18.72
C MET A 391 -19.65 7.61 19.88
N GLN A 392 -20.05 7.11 21.06
CA GLN A 392 -20.25 7.94 22.25
C GLN A 392 -18.94 8.54 22.78
N MET A 393 -17.82 7.82 22.63
CA MET A 393 -16.49 8.31 23.04
C MET A 393 -15.97 9.44 22.16
N ALA A 394 -16.27 9.42 20.85
CA ALA A 394 -15.81 10.42 19.89
C ALA A 394 -16.91 10.73 18.86
N PRO A 395 -17.99 11.43 19.27
CA PRO A 395 -19.22 11.56 18.47
C PRO A 395 -19.09 12.43 17.22
N ASN A 396 -18.06 13.26 17.15
CA ASN A 396 -17.81 14.17 16.03
C ASN A 396 -16.52 13.83 15.28
N ASP A 397 -15.82 12.75 15.65
CA ASP A 397 -14.58 12.35 14.98
C ASP A 397 -14.91 11.64 13.67
N VAL A 398 -14.54 12.27 12.55
CA VAL A 398 -14.84 11.76 11.20
C VAL A 398 -14.19 10.41 10.94
N ALA A 399 -12.98 10.15 11.45
CA ALA A 399 -12.32 8.86 11.24
C ALA A 399 -13.03 7.75 12.02
N VAL A 400 -13.52 8.03 13.22
CA VAL A 400 -14.32 7.09 14.02
C VAL A 400 -15.65 6.79 13.32
N LEU A 401 -16.38 7.83 12.90
CA LEU A 401 -17.65 7.69 12.18
C LEU A 401 -17.49 6.88 10.89
N ASN A 402 -16.50 7.22 10.06
CA ASN A 402 -16.19 6.47 8.84
C ASN A 402 -15.76 5.02 9.14
N SER A 403 -15.07 4.78 10.26
CA SER A 403 -14.67 3.42 10.66
C SER A 403 -15.86 2.58 11.09
N ILE A 404 -16.85 3.19 11.77
CA ILE A 404 -18.12 2.53 12.11
C ILE A 404 -18.91 2.20 10.84
N GLU A 405 -19.05 3.17 9.92
CA GLU A 405 -19.71 2.96 8.63
C GLU A 405 -19.06 1.80 7.86
N LYS A 406 -17.71 1.79 7.79
CA LYS A 406 -16.92 0.71 7.17
C LYS A 406 -17.15 -0.63 7.88
N ALA A 407 -17.25 -0.65 9.20
CA ALA A 407 -17.52 -1.88 9.96
C ALA A 407 -18.90 -2.46 9.63
N ILE A 408 -19.94 -1.62 9.64
CA ILE A 408 -21.32 -2.01 9.29
C ILE A 408 -21.40 -2.48 7.84
N THR A 409 -20.81 -1.72 6.92
CA THR A 409 -20.79 -2.05 5.49
C THR A 409 -20.04 -3.36 5.23
N HIS A 410 -18.91 -3.56 5.92
CA HIS A 410 -18.15 -4.81 5.85
C HIS A 410 -18.97 -6.00 6.38
N TYR A 411 -19.66 -5.82 7.51
CA TYR A 411 -20.60 -6.82 8.03
C TYR A 411 -21.71 -7.15 7.01
N LYS A 412 -22.40 -6.13 6.47
CA LYS A 412 -23.46 -6.31 5.46
C LYS A 412 -22.92 -7.08 4.25
N ARG A 413 -21.71 -6.75 3.78
CA ARG A 413 -21.04 -7.44 2.67
C ARG A 413 -20.74 -8.90 2.98
N VAL A 414 -20.16 -9.21 4.15
CA VAL A 414 -19.84 -10.59 4.55
C VAL A 414 -21.11 -11.41 4.73
N SER A 415 -22.12 -10.84 5.40
CA SER A 415 -23.40 -11.50 5.68
C SER A 415 -24.25 -11.71 4.42
N ASN A 416 -24.34 -10.73 3.52
CA ASN A 416 -25.08 -10.87 2.25
C ASN A 416 -24.45 -11.90 1.32
N LYS A 417 -23.11 -11.94 1.21
CA LYS A 417 -22.45 -13.00 0.45
C LYS A 417 -22.68 -14.39 1.05
N THR A 418 -22.72 -14.48 2.37
CA THR A 418 -23.08 -15.72 3.10
C THR A 418 -24.54 -16.10 2.81
N TYR A 419 -25.46 -15.12 2.76
CA TYR A 419 -26.87 -15.32 2.44
C TYR A 419 -27.11 -15.75 0.98
N GLU A 420 -26.41 -15.15 0.00
CA GLU A 420 -26.52 -15.53 -1.42
C GLU A 420 -25.99 -16.95 -1.68
N HIS A 421 -24.92 -17.36 -1.01
CA HIS A 421 -24.43 -18.75 -1.02
C HIS A 421 -25.43 -19.73 -0.36
N LYS A 422 -26.14 -19.31 0.70
CA LYS A 422 -27.20 -20.14 1.34
C LYS A 422 -28.51 -20.23 0.55
N LYS A 423 -28.88 -19.18 -0.18
CA LYS A 423 -30.09 -19.15 -1.03
C LYS A 423 -29.93 -20.04 -2.27
N THR A 424 -28.71 -20.16 -2.77
CA THR A 424 -28.34 -21.14 -3.81
C THR A 424 -28.27 -22.57 -3.25
N ALA A 425 -27.84 -22.77 -1.99
CA ALA A 425 -27.85 -24.08 -1.32
C ALA A 425 -29.26 -24.60 -0.95
N SER A 426 -30.19 -23.73 -0.55
CA SER A 426 -31.55 -24.12 -0.09
C SER A 426 -32.61 -24.25 -1.19
N LYS A 427 -32.32 -23.81 -2.43
CA LYS A 427 -33.19 -24.02 -3.60
C LYS A 427 -32.82 -25.25 -4.43
N GLN A 428 -32.00 -26.16 -3.91
CA GLN A 428 -31.38 -27.18 -4.74
C GLN A 428 -31.48 -28.62 -4.19
N PHE A 429 -32.72 -29.14 -4.20
CA PHE A 429 -33.03 -30.46 -4.78
C PHE A 429 -33.18 -30.38 -6.33
N GLN A 430 -32.43 -29.46 -6.93
CA GLN A 430 -31.95 -29.51 -8.30
C GLN A 430 -30.45 -29.32 -8.21
N PRO A 431 -29.60 -30.05 -8.92
CA PRO A 431 -28.17 -30.10 -8.65
C PRO A 431 -27.54 -28.69 -8.65
N SER A 432 -27.21 -28.17 -7.45
CA SER A 432 -26.31 -27.03 -7.29
C SER A 432 -24.97 -27.37 -7.84
N PHE A 433 -24.36 -26.37 -8.45
CA PHE A 433 -22.98 -26.37 -8.88
C PHE A 433 -22.06 -26.48 -7.64
N LYS A 434 -21.92 -27.69 -7.07
CA LYS A 434 -20.58 -28.20 -6.73
C LYS A 434 -19.72 -27.81 -7.91
N ASN A 435 -18.70 -26.96 -7.74
CA ASN A 435 -17.61 -26.75 -8.70
C ASN A 435 -17.86 -27.46 -10.04
N LYS A 436 -18.88 -27.00 -10.77
CA LYS A 436 -18.97 -27.30 -12.17
C LYS A 436 -18.02 -26.22 -12.58
N LYS A 437 -16.72 -26.57 -12.64
CA LYS A 437 -15.89 -26.02 -13.71
C LYS A 437 -16.87 -25.93 -14.87
N SER A 438 -17.18 -24.71 -15.35
CA SER A 438 -18.18 -24.58 -16.40
C SER A 438 -17.88 -25.68 -17.41
N LYS A 439 -18.87 -26.38 -17.97
CA LYS A 439 -18.57 -27.46 -18.94
C LYS A 439 -17.50 -27.00 -19.94
N ILE A 440 -17.50 -25.70 -20.25
CA ILE A 440 -16.44 -24.95 -20.93
C ILE A 440 -15.09 -24.94 -20.22
N ALA A 441 -14.92 -24.54 -18.96
CA ALA A 441 -13.65 -24.59 -18.24
C ALA A 441 -13.06 -26.01 -18.13
N GLU A 442 -13.90 -27.06 -18.04
CA GLU A 442 -13.46 -28.46 -18.14
C GLU A 442 -13.00 -28.82 -19.55
N LYS A 443 -13.81 -28.50 -20.57
CA LYS A 443 -13.47 -28.71 -21.97
C LYS A 443 -12.20 -27.93 -22.35
N LEU A 444 -12.08 -26.64 -22.02
CA LEU A 444 -10.90 -25.80 -22.22
C LEU A 444 -9.66 -26.38 -21.52
N ARG A 445 -9.78 -26.87 -20.29
CA ARG A 445 -8.65 -27.53 -19.61
C ARG A 445 -8.19 -28.79 -20.36
N PHE A 446 -9.14 -29.57 -20.90
CA PHE A 446 -8.83 -30.71 -21.75
C PHE A 446 -8.14 -30.28 -23.06
N LEU A 447 -8.62 -29.20 -23.69
CA LEU A 447 -7.99 -28.63 -24.90
C LEU A 447 -6.58 -28.09 -24.63
N VAL A 448 -6.36 -27.41 -23.52
CA VAL A 448 -5.03 -26.92 -23.13
C VAL A 448 -4.07 -28.10 -22.92
N ASN A 449 -4.52 -29.19 -22.30
CA ASN A 449 -3.70 -30.40 -22.14
C ASN A 449 -3.40 -31.07 -23.49
N ASN A 450 -4.35 -31.12 -24.41
CA ASN A 450 -4.14 -31.62 -25.77
C ASN A 450 -3.19 -30.73 -26.58
N HIS A 451 -3.31 -29.41 -26.42
CA HIS A 451 -2.44 -28.42 -27.05
C HIS A 451 -1.00 -28.55 -26.57
N LYS A 452 -0.78 -28.76 -25.26
CA LYS A 452 0.55 -29.10 -24.73
C LYS A 452 1.15 -30.34 -25.37
N ASN A 453 0.32 -31.26 -25.86
CA ASN A 453 0.72 -32.46 -26.59
C ASN A 453 0.82 -32.27 -28.11
N GLY A 454 0.79 -31.03 -28.61
CA GLY A 454 0.99 -30.69 -30.02
C GLY A 454 -0.28 -30.75 -30.88
N LYS A 455 -1.47 -30.93 -30.29
CA LYS A 455 -2.73 -30.85 -31.04
C LYS A 455 -3.16 -29.39 -31.23
N ASP A 456 -3.72 -29.05 -32.39
CA ASP A 456 -4.32 -27.74 -32.61
C ASP A 456 -5.69 -27.68 -31.89
N PRO A 457 -5.90 -26.77 -30.92
CA PRO A 457 -7.17 -26.60 -30.23
C PRO A 457 -8.24 -25.89 -31.08
N LEU A 458 -7.89 -25.28 -32.22
CA LEU A 458 -8.83 -24.45 -32.99
C LEU A 458 -10.08 -25.20 -33.49
N PRO A 459 -9.99 -26.41 -34.07
CA PRO A 459 -11.17 -27.18 -34.50
C PRO A 459 -12.11 -27.52 -33.33
N ASP A 460 -11.54 -27.89 -32.19
CA ASP A 460 -12.30 -28.23 -30.99
C ASP A 460 -12.97 -26.99 -30.37
N LEU A 461 -12.29 -25.83 -30.39
CA LEU A 461 -12.87 -24.55 -29.97
C LEU A 461 -14.04 -24.13 -30.88
N ILE A 462 -13.92 -24.33 -32.19
CA ILE A 462 -15.01 -24.05 -33.15
C ILE A 462 -16.19 -24.99 -32.93
N ALA A 463 -15.93 -26.28 -32.70
CA ALA A 463 -17.00 -27.24 -32.34
C ALA A 463 -17.70 -26.82 -31.05
N MET A 464 -16.93 -26.40 -30.03
CA MET A 464 -17.49 -25.85 -28.79
C MET A 464 -18.31 -24.58 -29.02
N LEU A 465 -17.88 -23.70 -29.93
CA LEU A 465 -18.61 -22.48 -30.26
C LEU A 465 -20.01 -22.79 -30.79
N ASN A 466 -20.10 -23.76 -31.73
CA ASN A 466 -21.36 -24.18 -32.34
C ASN A 466 -22.33 -24.84 -31.35
N GLU A 467 -21.83 -25.41 -30.25
CA GLU A 467 -22.62 -26.02 -29.19
C GLU A 467 -23.00 -25.04 -28.05
N SER A 468 -22.50 -23.80 -28.09
CA SER A 468 -22.57 -22.86 -26.98
C SER A 468 -23.56 -21.70 -27.22
N ASN A 469 -24.24 -21.26 -26.16
CA ASN A 469 -25.21 -20.18 -26.19
C ASN A 469 -24.92 -19.13 -25.10
N GLY A 470 -25.33 -17.88 -25.31
CA GLY A 470 -25.20 -16.80 -24.33
C GLY A 470 -23.72 -16.48 -23.97
N ARG A 471 -23.43 -16.28 -22.68
CA ARG A 471 -22.09 -15.86 -22.20
C ARG A 471 -20.98 -16.87 -22.52
N ASP A 472 -21.34 -18.14 -22.56
CA ASP A 472 -20.46 -19.26 -22.88
C ASP A 472 -19.91 -19.16 -24.31
N LYS A 473 -20.75 -18.70 -25.26
CA LYS A 473 -20.38 -18.42 -26.65
C LYS A 473 -19.35 -17.29 -26.75
N VAL A 474 -19.59 -16.19 -26.04
CA VAL A 474 -18.70 -15.01 -25.99
C VAL A 474 -17.32 -15.38 -25.43
N ILE A 475 -17.27 -16.20 -24.37
CA ILE A 475 -16.00 -16.69 -23.80
C ILE A 475 -15.22 -17.50 -24.84
N ILE A 476 -15.88 -18.43 -25.53
CA ILE A 476 -15.21 -19.26 -26.54
C ILE A 476 -14.72 -18.40 -27.70
N MET A 477 -15.50 -17.43 -28.18
CA MET A 477 -15.09 -16.50 -29.24
C MET A 477 -13.85 -15.68 -28.86
N ALA A 478 -13.78 -15.16 -27.63
CA ALA A 478 -12.59 -14.45 -27.14
C ALA A 478 -11.36 -15.36 -27.06
N GLN A 479 -11.54 -16.64 -26.66
CA GLN A 479 -10.47 -17.63 -26.64
C GLN A 479 -9.97 -17.95 -28.06
N ILE A 480 -10.88 -18.18 -29.02
CA ILE A 480 -10.53 -18.40 -30.44
C ILE A 480 -9.77 -17.19 -30.98
N CYS A 481 -10.30 -15.98 -30.83
CA CYS A 481 -9.66 -14.75 -31.29
C CYS A 481 -8.23 -14.61 -30.75
N SER A 482 -8.06 -14.71 -29.43
CA SER A 482 -6.73 -14.60 -28.82
C SER A 482 -5.77 -15.72 -29.24
N TYR A 483 -6.26 -16.95 -29.42
CA TYR A 483 -5.43 -18.06 -29.87
C TYR A 483 -4.96 -17.86 -31.32
N THR A 484 -5.88 -17.45 -32.20
CA THR A 484 -5.58 -17.18 -33.61
C THR A 484 -4.49 -16.12 -33.77
N ILE A 485 -4.56 -15.06 -32.97
CA ILE A 485 -3.58 -13.96 -33.00
C ILE A 485 -2.25 -14.39 -32.38
N LEU A 486 -2.27 -14.96 -31.18
CA LEU A 486 -1.05 -15.26 -30.42
C LEU A 486 -0.29 -16.46 -30.98
N PHE A 487 -0.98 -17.52 -31.41
CA PHE A 487 -0.37 -18.83 -31.69
C PHE A 487 -0.52 -19.31 -33.14
N ALA A 488 -1.65 -19.01 -33.81
CA ALA A 488 -1.85 -19.43 -35.22
C ALA A 488 -1.22 -18.47 -36.24
N ASN A 489 -0.74 -17.31 -35.79
CA ASN A 489 -0.13 -16.25 -36.60
C ASN A 489 -0.99 -15.81 -37.81
N ASN A 490 -2.32 -15.81 -37.65
CA ASN A 490 -3.27 -15.39 -38.68
C ASN A 490 -4.03 -14.14 -38.20
N LEU A 491 -3.43 -12.96 -38.43
CA LEU A 491 -3.99 -11.70 -37.94
C LEU A 491 -5.38 -11.43 -38.53
N ARG A 492 -5.54 -11.60 -39.85
CA ARG A 492 -6.82 -11.34 -40.54
C ARG A 492 -7.97 -12.13 -39.94
N ALA A 493 -7.82 -13.45 -39.78
CA ALA A 493 -8.85 -14.28 -39.18
C ALA A 493 -9.11 -13.92 -37.71
N GLY A 494 -8.07 -13.55 -36.96
CA GLY A 494 -8.21 -13.08 -35.58
C GLY A 494 -9.01 -11.78 -35.45
N VAL A 495 -8.78 -10.83 -36.37
CA VAL A 495 -9.52 -9.57 -36.45
C VAL A 495 -10.97 -9.81 -36.86
N GLU A 496 -11.24 -10.64 -37.88
CA GLU A 496 -12.60 -10.99 -38.28
C GLU A 496 -13.40 -11.60 -37.11
N GLN A 497 -12.80 -12.55 -36.39
CA GLN A 497 -13.41 -13.16 -35.19
C GLN A 497 -13.70 -12.13 -34.09
N PHE A 498 -12.81 -11.14 -33.92
CA PHE A 498 -13.04 -10.05 -32.98
C PHE A 498 -14.16 -9.13 -33.43
N MET A 499 -14.26 -8.83 -34.73
CA MET A 499 -15.34 -8.00 -35.25
C MET A 499 -16.71 -8.65 -35.05
N VAL A 500 -16.82 -9.97 -35.23
CA VAL A 500 -18.03 -10.73 -34.89
C VAL A 500 -18.29 -10.71 -33.39
N LEU A 501 -17.25 -10.77 -32.56
CA LEU A 501 -17.38 -10.62 -31.11
C LEU A 501 -17.97 -9.25 -30.72
N LEU A 502 -17.65 -8.17 -31.43
CA LEU A 502 -18.20 -6.83 -31.15
C LEU A 502 -19.68 -6.64 -31.53
N GLU A 503 -20.25 -7.56 -32.31
CA GLU A 503 -21.67 -7.52 -32.69
C GLU A 503 -22.58 -8.08 -31.59
N GLU A 504 -22.02 -8.79 -30.60
CA GLU A 504 -22.76 -9.35 -29.48
C GLU A 504 -23.07 -8.26 -28.42
N PRO A 505 -24.34 -8.13 -27.98
CA PRO A 505 -24.77 -7.01 -27.13
C PRO A 505 -24.14 -7.05 -25.72
N LYS A 506 -23.72 -5.88 -25.23
CA LYS A 506 -23.12 -5.64 -23.89
C LYS A 506 -21.65 -6.08 -23.70
N ILE A 507 -20.86 -6.22 -24.76
CA ILE A 507 -19.42 -6.54 -24.65
C ILE A 507 -18.53 -5.32 -24.38
N ASN A 508 -19.01 -4.11 -24.69
CA ASN A 508 -18.30 -2.87 -24.42
C ASN A 508 -18.12 -2.73 -22.90
N ASN A 509 -16.88 -2.83 -22.41
CA ASN A 509 -16.45 -2.87 -21.00
C ASN A 509 -16.58 -4.22 -20.26
N ASP A 510 -16.75 -5.36 -20.96
CA ASP A 510 -16.65 -6.66 -20.29
C ASP A 510 -15.18 -6.97 -19.91
N HIS A 511 -14.98 -7.49 -18.70
CA HIS A 511 -13.69 -8.00 -18.20
C HIS A 511 -13.10 -9.09 -19.11
N LEU A 512 -13.94 -9.72 -19.95
CA LEU A 512 -13.52 -10.64 -21.00
C LEU A 512 -12.62 -10.01 -22.07
N ILE A 513 -12.68 -8.69 -22.27
CA ILE A 513 -11.84 -7.98 -23.25
C ILE A 513 -10.70 -7.24 -22.56
N ILE A 514 -11.00 -6.46 -21.51
CA ILE A 514 -10.03 -5.57 -20.84
C ILE A 514 -9.01 -6.36 -20.01
N ASP A 515 -9.46 -7.42 -19.34
CA ASP A 515 -8.65 -8.30 -18.48
C ASP A 515 -8.60 -9.74 -19.03
N HIS A 516 -8.55 -9.87 -20.37
CA HIS A 516 -8.60 -11.17 -21.04
C HIS A 516 -7.45 -12.08 -20.59
N PHE A 517 -7.78 -13.33 -20.27
CA PHE A 517 -6.81 -14.38 -20.04
C PHE A 517 -6.98 -15.45 -21.12
N SER A 518 -6.06 -15.50 -22.08
CA SER A 518 -6.01 -16.62 -23.01
C SER A 518 -5.66 -17.89 -22.23
N SER A 519 -6.46 -18.95 -22.39
CA SER A 519 -6.25 -20.25 -21.74
C SER A 519 -4.92 -20.90 -22.16
N PHE A 520 -4.36 -20.44 -23.28
CA PHE A 520 -3.11 -20.88 -23.87
C PHE A 520 -1.95 -19.89 -23.60
N GLY A 521 -2.25 -18.70 -23.07
CA GLY A 521 -1.28 -17.64 -22.77
C GLY A 521 -0.69 -17.71 -21.37
N SER A 522 0.24 -16.79 -21.08
CA SER A 522 1.00 -16.76 -19.82
C SER A 522 0.50 -15.72 -18.79
N LYS A 523 -0.18 -14.66 -19.24
CA LYS A 523 -0.65 -13.56 -18.39
C LYS A 523 -1.94 -12.93 -18.93
N LYS A 524 -2.60 -12.12 -18.10
CA LYS A 524 -3.77 -11.31 -18.52
C LYS A 524 -3.34 -10.13 -19.39
N PHE A 525 -4.21 -9.73 -20.31
CA PHE A 525 -3.99 -8.58 -21.20
C PHE A 525 -5.31 -8.04 -21.74
N ASN A 526 -5.28 -6.79 -22.22
CA ASN A 526 -6.39 -6.22 -22.97
C ASN A 526 -6.36 -6.75 -24.41
N LEU A 527 -7.38 -7.52 -24.80
CA LEU A 527 -7.49 -8.14 -26.13
C LEU A 527 -7.67 -7.08 -27.23
N ALA A 528 -8.40 -5.99 -26.96
CA ALA A 528 -8.56 -4.90 -27.91
C ALA A 528 -7.22 -4.17 -28.16
N ASP A 529 -6.45 -3.91 -27.09
CA ASP A 529 -5.12 -3.30 -27.22
C ASP A 529 -4.16 -4.19 -28.03
N LEU A 530 -4.17 -5.51 -27.79
CA LEU A 530 -3.36 -6.46 -28.56
C LEU A 530 -3.71 -6.39 -30.06
N ILE A 531 -5.00 -6.42 -30.39
CA ILE A 531 -5.45 -6.38 -31.79
C ILE A 531 -5.07 -5.08 -32.46
N CYS A 532 -5.28 -3.95 -31.80
CA CYS A 532 -4.88 -2.63 -32.31
C CYS A 532 -3.36 -2.56 -32.54
N ASN A 533 -2.56 -3.12 -31.64
CA ASN A 533 -1.11 -3.17 -31.78
C ASN A 533 -0.68 -4.02 -32.98
N GLU A 534 -1.23 -5.23 -33.14
CA GLU A 534 -0.89 -6.14 -34.25
C GLU A 534 -1.37 -5.61 -35.61
N ILE A 535 -2.56 -5.00 -35.67
CA ILE A 535 -3.04 -4.30 -36.87
C ILE A 535 -2.03 -3.22 -37.29
N ARG A 536 -1.59 -2.40 -36.34
CA ARG A 536 -0.64 -1.30 -36.62
C ARG A 536 0.73 -1.82 -37.05
N LEU A 537 1.21 -2.91 -36.46
CA LEU A 537 2.43 -3.58 -36.90
C LEU A 537 2.30 -4.05 -38.37
N ALA A 538 1.19 -4.68 -38.72
CA ALA A 538 0.93 -5.15 -40.08
C ALA A 538 0.84 -3.97 -41.07
N THR A 539 0.08 -2.92 -40.75
CA THR A 539 -0.07 -1.76 -41.64
C THR A 539 1.19 -0.90 -41.76
N ASN A 540 2.11 -0.97 -40.78
CA ASN A 540 3.40 -0.28 -40.84
C ASN A 540 4.47 -1.07 -41.62
N SER A 541 4.20 -2.33 -41.95
CA SER A 541 5.08 -3.13 -42.81
C SER A 541 4.77 -2.86 -44.29
N CYS A 542 5.81 -2.68 -45.12
CA CYS A 542 5.65 -2.46 -46.57
C CYS A 542 5.13 -3.69 -47.34
N GLU A 543 4.85 -4.80 -46.65
CA GLU A 543 4.53 -6.10 -47.24
C GLU A 543 3.01 -6.42 -47.22
N THR A 544 2.19 -5.60 -46.56
CA THR A 544 0.73 -5.83 -46.48
C THR A 544 0.02 -5.44 -47.78
N PRO A 545 -0.82 -6.30 -48.39
CA PRO A 545 -1.59 -5.96 -49.58
C PRO A 545 -2.59 -4.81 -49.35
N SER A 546 -2.88 -4.02 -50.39
CA SER A 546 -3.77 -2.85 -50.31
C SER A 546 -5.20 -3.17 -49.85
N GLU A 547 -5.74 -4.34 -50.23
CA GLU A 547 -7.05 -4.81 -49.78
C GLU A 547 -7.07 -5.13 -48.28
N GLU A 548 -5.97 -5.69 -47.76
CA GLU A 548 -5.85 -6.01 -46.33
C GLU A 548 -5.64 -4.76 -45.48
N MET A 549 -4.90 -3.76 -45.99
CA MET A 549 -4.77 -2.46 -45.34
C MET A 549 -6.15 -1.80 -45.14
N LEU A 550 -6.99 -1.78 -46.17
CA LEU A 550 -8.33 -1.18 -46.09
C LEU A 550 -9.21 -1.90 -45.06
N PHE A 551 -9.14 -3.24 -45.02
CA PHE A 551 -9.83 -4.03 -44.01
C PHE A 551 -9.35 -3.68 -42.58
N TYR A 552 -8.04 -3.65 -42.37
CA TYR A 552 -7.45 -3.36 -41.07
C TYR A 552 -7.74 -1.94 -40.59
N PHE A 553 -7.71 -0.93 -41.46
CA PHE A 553 -8.08 0.44 -41.08
C PHE A 553 -9.56 0.54 -40.66
N LYS A 554 -10.48 -0.12 -41.37
CA LYS A 554 -11.89 -0.16 -40.99
C LYS A 554 -12.10 -0.84 -39.63
N ALA A 555 -11.42 -1.95 -39.39
CA ALA A 555 -11.48 -2.66 -38.12
C ALA A 555 -10.89 -1.81 -36.99
N LEU A 556 -9.72 -1.21 -37.19
CA LEU A 556 -9.04 -0.37 -36.21
C LEU A 556 -9.92 0.80 -35.74
N THR A 557 -10.51 1.55 -36.68
CA THR A 557 -11.40 2.68 -36.35
C THR A 557 -12.59 2.21 -35.50
N LYS A 558 -13.26 1.13 -35.90
CA LYS A 558 -14.41 0.59 -35.17
C LYS A 558 -14.03 0.11 -33.76
N ILE A 559 -12.87 -0.53 -33.59
CA ILE A 559 -12.39 -0.98 -32.28
C ILE A 559 -12.05 0.22 -31.38
N MET A 560 -11.32 1.20 -31.90
CA MET A 560 -10.94 2.40 -31.14
C MET A 560 -12.15 3.21 -30.68
N GLU A 561 -13.16 3.38 -31.55
CA GLU A 561 -14.43 4.04 -31.20
C GLU A 561 -15.20 3.26 -30.12
N THR A 562 -15.26 1.94 -30.25
CA THR A 562 -16.03 1.06 -29.35
C THR A 562 -15.46 1.05 -27.93
N PHE A 563 -14.14 1.06 -27.77
CA PHE A 563 -13.46 0.96 -26.48
C PHE A 563 -12.82 2.26 -25.98
N ARG A 564 -12.96 3.38 -26.71
CA ARG A 564 -12.37 4.69 -26.37
C ARG A 564 -10.86 4.60 -26.09
N LEU A 565 -10.14 3.84 -26.90
CA LEU A 565 -8.71 3.62 -26.71
C LEU A 565 -7.90 4.83 -27.17
N GLU A 566 -6.93 5.26 -26.36
CA GLU A 566 -5.94 6.26 -26.74
C GLU A 566 -4.86 5.65 -27.65
N MET A 567 -4.39 6.41 -28.65
CA MET A 567 -3.29 5.96 -29.49
C MET A 567 -1.97 5.91 -28.70
N LYS A 568 -1.54 4.69 -28.35
CA LYS A 568 -0.21 4.42 -27.76
C LYS A 568 0.85 4.20 -28.83
N ASP A 569 2.13 4.18 -28.45
CA ASP A 569 3.19 3.71 -29.33
C ASP A 569 3.05 2.20 -29.62
N VAL A 570 3.48 1.78 -30.81
CA VAL A 570 3.43 0.36 -31.22
C VAL A 570 4.52 -0.42 -30.47
N ASP A 571 4.17 -1.52 -29.80
CA ASP A 571 5.10 -2.43 -29.12
C ASP A 571 5.28 -3.73 -29.94
N PRO A 572 6.37 -3.89 -30.72
CA PRO A 572 6.66 -5.12 -31.47
C PRO A 572 6.82 -6.37 -30.60
N SER A 573 7.08 -6.18 -29.30
CA SER A 573 7.33 -7.28 -28.37
C SER A 573 6.07 -7.72 -27.60
N MET A 574 4.93 -7.03 -27.77
CA MET A 574 3.69 -7.28 -27.00
C MET A 574 3.24 -8.74 -27.10
N LYS A 575 3.14 -9.28 -28.32
CA LYS A 575 2.78 -10.69 -28.57
C LYS A 575 3.75 -11.67 -27.91
N SER A 576 5.07 -11.46 -28.04
CA SER A 576 6.08 -12.35 -27.45
C SER A 576 6.05 -12.37 -25.91
N LYS A 577 5.77 -11.22 -25.27
CA LYS A 577 5.62 -11.08 -23.82
C LYS A 577 4.41 -11.86 -23.27
N LEU A 578 3.44 -12.20 -24.12
CA LEU A 578 2.23 -12.93 -23.74
C LEU A 578 2.40 -14.46 -23.85
N ILE A 579 3.48 -14.94 -24.47
CA ILE A 579 3.69 -16.34 -24.87
C ILE A 579 4.74 -17.10 -24.00
N VAL A 580 5.38 -16.47 -23.00
CA VAL A 580 6.66 -16.94 -22.42
C VAL A 580 6.74 -18.41 -21.91
N ASN A 581 7.70 -19.13 -22.49
CA ASN A 581 8.44 -20.36 -22.11
C ASN A 581 7.68 -21.66 -21.74
N SER A 582 7.39 -22.47 -22.77
CA SER A 582 7.76 -23.90 -22.74
C SER A 582 9.05 -24.09 -23.53
N SER A 583 10.20 -23.84 -22.88
CA SER A 583 11.51 -24.14 -23.46
C SER A 583 11.79 -25.65 -23.59
N ASP A 584 10.81 -26.51 -23.28
CA ASP A 584 10.78 -27.91 -23.65
C ASP A 584 9.57 -28.17 -24.58
N ARG A 585 9.71 -27.93 -25.89
CA ARG A 585 8.96 -28.60 -27.00
C ARG A 585 9.00 -27.90 -28.37
N LEU A 586 10.02 -27.09 -28.67
CA LEU A 586 10.21 -26.56 -30.03
C LEU A 586 10.67 -27.61 -31.07
N THR A 587 10.69 -28.89 -30.72
CA THR A 587 11.08 -30.00 -31.61
C THR A 587 9.91 -30.69 -32.33
N CYS A 588 8.65 -30.32 -32.07
CA CYS A 588 7.51 -31.06 -32.64
C CYS A 588 6.74 -30.36 -33.78
N LEU A 589 7.01 -29.09 -34.08
CA LEU A 589 6.30 -28.35 -35.15
C LEU A 589 7.04 -28.32 -36.50
N SER A 590 8.33 -28.67 -36.54
CA SER A 590 9.10 -28.74 -37.80
C SER A 590 8.89 -30.04 -38.59
N ALA A 591 8.25 -31.06 -38.00
CA ALA A 591 8.00 -32.34 -38.66
C ALA A 591 6.68 -32.40 -39.44
N ALA A 592 5.69 -31.57 -39.12
CA ALA A 592 4.37 -31.60 -39.78
C ALA A 592 4.30 -30.71 -41.04
N PHE A 593 5.22 -29.77 -41.22
CA PHE A 593 5.27 -28.91 -42.42
C PHE A 593 6.09 -29.50 -43.59
N LYS A 594 6.58 -30.75 -43.47
CA LYS A 594 7.27 -31.46 -44.56
C LYS A 594 6.48 -32.61 -45.21
N SER A 595 5.23 -32.83 -44.83
CA SER A 595 4.37 -33.80 -45.52
C SER A 595 3.03 -33.16 -45.86
N GLY A 596 2.91 -32.62 -47.07
CA GLY A 596 1.62 -32.21 -47.61
C GLY A 596 1.64 -30.96 -48.47
N LEU A 597 2.54 -30.89 -49.46
CA LEU A 597 2.29 -30.17 -50.72
C LEU A 597 3.35 -30.61 -51.73
N ASN A 598 3.00 -31.68 -52.46
CA ASN A 598 3.64 -32.00 -53.72
C ASN A 598 3.21 -30.93 -54.73
N LEU A 599 4.15 -30.12 -55.21
CA LEU A 599 4.09 -29.48 -56.52
C LEU A 599 5.51 -29.43 -57.12
N SER A 600 5.74 -30.43 -57.95
CA SER A 600 6.65 -30.55 -59.11
C SER A 600 8.12 -30.11 -59.04
N ASP A 601 8.96 -31.09 -59.33
CA ASP A 601 10.38 -31.05 -59.70
C ASP A 601 10.71 -30.11 -60.87
N ASN A 602 11.87 -29.43 -60.81
CA ASN A 602 13.08 -29.89 -61.53
C ASN A 602 14.33 -29.01 -61.27
N ASN A 603 15.43 -29.72 -60.94
CA ASN A 603 16.85 -29.50 -61.21
C ASN A 603 17.60 -28.28 -60.61
N SER A 604 18.49 -28.54 -59.64
CA SER A 604 19.94 -28.75 -59.91
C SER A 604 20.76 -28.98 -58.62
N GLU A 605 21.47 -30.12 -58.62
CA GLU A 605 22.83 -30.45 -58.12
C GLU A 605 23.45 -29.67 -56.92
N VAL A 606 23.72 -30.30 -55.76
CA VAL A 606 24.87 -31.15 -55.35
C VAL A 606 25.99 -30.35 -54.64
N ASP A 607 26.49 -30.98 -53.55
CA ASP A 607 27.71 -30.71 -52.75
C ASP A 607 27.67 -29.54 -51.75
N ARG A 608 28.06 -29.63 -50.46
CA ARG A 608 28.89 -30.59 -49.71
C ARG A 608 28.64 -30.45 -48.20
N CYS A 609 28.57 -31.60 -47.51
CA CYS A 609 29.33 -32.02 -46.31
C CYS A 609 29.90 -30.96 -45.35
N LYS A 610 30.01 -31.13 -44.02
CA LYS A 610 29.76 -32.23 -43.07
C LYS A 610 30.17 -31.72 -41.66
N ASN A 611 29.42 -32.15 -40.64
CA ASN A 611 29.84 -32.61 -39.30
C ASN A 611 30.53 -31.59 -38.35
N ILE A 612 30.50 -31.65 -37.01
CA ILE A 612 30.75 -32.74 -36.03
C ILE A 612 30.21 -32.23 -34.65
N THR A 613 29.13 -32.75 -34.05
CA THR A 613 29.06 -33.69 -32.88
C THR A 613 30.07 -33.48 -31.73
N ASN A 614 29.70 -33.19 -30.46
CA ASN A 614 29.34 -34.15 -29.37
C ASN A 614 29.22 -33.33 -28.04
N LYS A 615 28.15 -33.43 -27.23
CA LYS A 615 27.89 -34.37 -26.10
C LYS A 615 29.07 -34.70 -25.15
N SER A 616 29.05 -34.20 -23.91
CA SER A 616 28.62 -34.93 -22.68
C SER A 616 29.27 -34.46 -21.35
N ASN A 617 28.42 -34.33 -20.32
CA ASN A 617 28.52 -34.65 -18.87
C ASN A 617 29.73 -34.22 -17.97
N ASN A 618 29.45 -33.27 -17.04
CA ASN A 618 29.58 -33.25 -15.55
C ASN A 618 30.73 -34.00 -14.80
N PRO A 619 31.02 -33.69 -13.50
CA PRO A 619 31.30 -32.41 -12.80
C PRO A 619 32.46 -32.50 -11.73
N LYS A 620 32.73 -31.38 -11.03
CA LYS A 620 33.47 -31.17 -9.73
C LYS A 620 35.02 -31.08 -9.74
N SER A 621 35.58 -29.95 -9.29
CA SER A 621 36.14 -29.76 -7.91
C SER A 621 37.14 -28.58 -7.75
N PHE A 622 37.20 -28.07 -6.50
CA PHE A 622 38.26 -27.31 -5.77
C PHE A 622 38.66 -25.84 -6.06
N GLN A 623 38.31 -25.00 -5.05
CA GLN A 623 39.10 -24.07 -4.23
C GLN A 623 40.00 -22.95 -4.81
N ASN A 624 39.66 -21.73 -4.36
CA ASN A 624 40.45 -20.58 -3.85
C ASN A 624 41.74 -20.10 -4.55
N VAL A 625 41.82 -18.79 -4.84
CA VAL A 625 42.69 -17.78 -4.19
C VAL A 625 42.51 -16.41 -4.89
N ASP A 626 42.57 -15.35 -4.08
CA ASP A 626 42.40 -13.94 -4.40
C ASP A 626 43.41 -13.31 -5.40
N SER A 627 42.91 -12.25 -6.05
CA SER A 627 43.45 -10.87 -6.01
C SER A 627 43.85 -10.21 -7.35
N LYS A 628 43.46 -8.92 -7.41
CA LYS A 628 44.06 -7.76 -8.08
C LYS A 628 43.56 -7.32 -9.47
N ILE A 629 42.83 -6.20 -9.44
CA ILE A 629 43.17 -4.89 -10.04
C ILE A 629 43.52 -4.87 -11.54
N PHE A 630 42.70 -4.19 -12.36
CA PHE A 630 43.15 -2.95 -13.05
C PHE A 630 42.06 -2.20 -13.84
N LYS A 631 42.11 -0.87 -13.67
CA LYS A 631 41.98 0.22 -14.65
C LYS A 631 40.62 0.57 -15.27
N ALA A 632 40.10 1.68 -14.73
CA ALA A 632 39.41 2.73 -15.46
C ALA A 632 40.09 3.10 -16.78
N LYS A 633 39.28 3.39 -17.80
CA LYS A 633 39.64 4.20 -18.97
C LYS A 633 38.60 5.29 -19.16
N SER A 634 39.05 6.52 -18.90
CA SER A 634 38.47 7.78 -19.36
C SER A 634 38.66 7.96 -20.88
N ARG A 635 37.64 8.44 -21.60
CA ARG A 635 37.73 9.23 -22.85
C ARG A 635 36.49 10.14 -22.89
N VAL A 636 36.62 11.43 -22.60
CA VAL A 636 36.90 12.56 -23.52
C VAL A 636 35.74 12.83 -24.49
N ASN A 637 35.00 13.91 -24.16
CA ASN A 637 34.40 14.95 -24.99
C ASN A 637 34.03 14.64 -26.44
N LYS A 638 32.73 14.79 -26.73
CA LYS A 638 32.27 15.44 -27.97
C LYS A 638 31.07 16.35 -27.68
N LYS A 639 31.32 17.65 -27.72
CA LYS A 639 30.32 18.72 -27.90
C LYS A 639 29.54 18.43 -29.17
N ASN A 640 28.22 18.61 -29.13
CA ASN A 640 27.44 19.06 -30.28
C ASN A 640 26.34 20.01 -29.77
N ASN A 641 26.48 21.27 -30.17
CA ASN A 641 25.44 22.29 -30.15
C ASN A 641 24.35 21.92 -31.15
N MET A 642 23.09 22.02 -30.75
CA MET A 642 21.98 22.39 -31.64
C MET A 642 21.00 23.22 -30.80
N ASN A 643 21.00 24.52 -31.08
CA ASN A 643 19.95 25.44 -30.66
C ASN A 643 18.70 25.18 -31.52
N THR A 644 17.55 25.05 -30.88
CA THR A 644 16.31 25.61 -31.42
C THR A 644 15.36 25.97 -30.28
N SER A 645 15.13 27.27 -30.18
CA SER A 645 14.15 27.98 -29.39
C SER A 645 12.71 27.51 -29.63
N ILE A 646 11.89 27.47 -28.58
CA ILE A 646 10.54 28.04 -28.52
C ILE A 646 10.32 28.45 -27.05
N GLY A 647 10.19 29.74 -26.82
CA GLY A 647 9.95 30.31 -25.50
C GLY A 647 8.47 30.34 -25.14
N LYS A 648 8.19 30.24 -23.84
CA LYS A 648 7.10 30.96 -23.17
C LYS A 648 7.59 31.41 -21.80
N ILE A 649 7.83 32.70 -21.70
CA ILE A 649 8.13 33.48 -20.50
C ILE A 649 6.81 33.63 -19.73
N PHE A 650 6.79 33.26 -18.45
CA PHE A 650 5.80 33.75 -17.49
C PHE A 650 6.55 34.44 -16.35
N ASN A 651 6.73 35.75 -16.50
CA ASN A 651 7.12 36.65 -15.41
C ASN A 651 5.86 36.94 -14.58
N PHE A 652 5.88 36.60 -13.29
CA PHE A 652 5.03 37.28 -12.32
C PHE A 652 5.90 38.22 -11.49
N GLN A 653 5.83 39.50 -11.82
CA GLN A 653 6.16 40.58 -10.89
C GLN A 653 5.07 40.63 -9.82
N THR A 654 5.43 40.42 -8.56
CA THR A 654 4.62 40.82 -7.40
C THR A 654 5.43 41.78 -6.54
N SER A 655 5.56 43.02 -7.00
CA SER A 655 5.66 44.16 -6.10
C SER A 655 4.25 44.46 -5.57
N ILE A 656 4.12 44.79 -4.28
CA ILE A 656 2.88 45.09 -3.50
C ILE A 656 2.45 43.92 -2.58
N VAL A 657 3.28 43.51 -1.60
CA VAL A 657 2.81 42.97 -0.29
C VAL A 657 3.78 43.29 0.87
N ASP A 658 4.54 44.40 0.84
CA ASP A 658 5.62 44.61 1.82
C ASP A 658 5.20 45.20 3.18
N ARG A 659 3.95 45.64 3.37
CA ARG A 659 3.53 46.29 4.64
C ARG A 659 2.78 45.40 5.61
N THR A 660 2.17 44.31 5.15
CA THR A 660 1.50 43.32 6.01
C THR A 660 2.46 42.24 6.53
N TYR A 661 3.61 42.09 5.87
CA TYR A 661 4.66 41.11 6.19
C TYR A 661 5.41 41.46 7.49
N HIS A 662 5.78 42.73 7.67
CA HIS A 662 6.49 43.18 8.88
C HIS A 662 5.65 43.19 10.16
N ALA A 663 4.34 43.43 10.07
CA ALA A 663 3.46 43.44 11.25
C ALA A 663 3.27 42.02 11.84
N LYS A 664 3.23 40.99 10.99
CA LYS A 664 3.11 39.59 11.40
C LYS A 664 4.42 39.01 11.95
N ILE A 665 5.57 39.40 11.39
CA ILE A 665 6.90 39.04 11.91
C ILE A 665 7.08 39.56 13.35
N ASN A 666 6.61 40.76 13.66
CA ASN A 666 6.68 41.30 15.03
C ASN A 666 5.75 40.57 16.02
N GLN A 667 4.60 40.08 15.54
CA GLN A 667 3.71 39.25 16.35
C GLN A 667 4.29 37.85 16.60
N MET A 668 5.04 37.30 15.64
CA MET A 668 5.78 36.04 15.76
C MET A 668 6.98 36.17 16.70
N LYS A 669 7.76 37.26 16.59
CA LYS A 669 8.82 37.61 17.55
C LYS A 669 8.27 37.78 18.98
N SER A 670 7.08 38.35 19.14
CA SER A 670 6.41 38.46 20.45
C SER A 670 6.00 37.10 21.02
N LYS A 671 5.50 36.18 20.18
CA LYS A 671 5.14 34.82 20.62
C LYS A 671 6.36 33.97 20.94
N ILE A 672 7.41 34.05 20.12
CA ILE A 672 8.70 33.40 20.35
C ILE A 672 9.34 33.96 21.64
N SER A 673 9.42 35.27 21.82
CA SER A 673 9.94 35.89 23.06
C SER A 673 9.17 35.46 24.32
N LYS A 674 7.84 35.28 24.24
CA LYS A 674 7.03 34.80 25.37
C LYS A 674 7.28 33.32 25.68
N PHE A 675 7.51 32.50 24.66
CA PHE A 675 7.84 31.08 24.79
C PHE A 675 9.26 30.88 25.37
N LEU A 676 10.20 31.76 25.01
CA LEU A 676 11.58 31.72 25.48
C LEU A 676 11.73 32.17 26.93
N ASN A 677 11.02 33.23 27.34
CA ASN A 677 11.15 33.84 28.67
C ASN A 677 10.45 33.05 29.80
N SER A 678 9.69 31.99 29.50
CA SER A 678 9.13 31.09 30.53
C SER A 678 10.11 30.00 31.00
N SER A 679 11.30 29.92 30.40
CA SER A 679 12.34 28.95 30.78
C SER A 679 13.41 29.50 31.75
N GLU A 680 13.44 30.81 31.97
CA GLU A 680 14.35 31.47 32.92
C GLU A 680 13.57 32.05 34.10
N THR A 681 13.17 31.22 35.06
CA THR A 681 13.01 31.60 36.48
C THR A 681 12.91 30.35 37.35
N VAL A 682 14.03 29.68 37.54
CA VAL A 682 14.30 28.93 38.78
C VAL A 682 15.57 29.51 39.37
N GLU A 683 15.44 30.57 40.15
CA GLU A 683 16.47 30.96 41.10
C GLU A 683 16.03 30.62 42.52
N PHE A 684 16.87 29.78 43.14
CA PHE A 684 16.92 29.49 44.55
C PHE A 684 16.87 30.77 45.40
N SER A 685 15.91 30.86 46.31
CA SER A 685 16.09 31.63 47.54
C SER A 685 15.85 30.74 48.76
N ASN A 686 16.94 30.26 49.34
CA ASN A 686 16.99 29.84 50.73
C ASN A 686 16.60 31.02 51.62
N TYR A 687 15.52 30.90 52.38
CA TYR A 687 15.42 31.56 53.68
C TYR A 687 14.86 30.57 54.69
N VAL A 688 15.75 30.15 55.59
CA VAL A 688 15.41 29.59 56.89
C VAL A 688 14.82 30.71 57.73
N SER A 689 13.59 30.53 58.22
CA SER A 689 13.19 31.07 59.52
C SER A 689 12.17 30.14 60.17
N LEU A 690 12.57 29.61 61.32
CA LEU A 690 11.72 28.99 62.33
C LEU A 690 10.64 29.96 62.84
N GLY A 691 9.53 29.38 63.32
CA GLY A 691 8.49 30.04 64.12
C GLY A 691 7.13 29.37 63.87
N ILE A 692 6.84 28.21 64.47
CA ILE A 692 6.21 28.04 65.80
C ILE A 692 4.85 28.76 65.95
N LYS A 693 3.81 27.91 65.94
CA LYS A 693 2.55 27.89 66.74
C LYS A 693 1.37 28.84 66.46
N ASN A 694 0.21 28.16 66.47
CA ASN A 694 -1.12 28.52 66.98
C ASN A 694 -1.84 29.62 66.17
N ASP A 695 -3.08 29.47 65.69
CA ASP A 695 -4.23 28.67 66.15
C ASP A 695 -4.95 27.92 65.00
#